data_AF-A0A1M4LA09-F1
#
_entry.id   AF-A0A1M4LA09-F1
#
_cell.length_a   1.000
_cell.length_b   1.000
_cell.length_c   1.000
_cell.angle_alpha   90.00
_cell.angle_beta   90.00
_cell.angle_gamma   90.00
#
_symmetry.space_group_name_H-M   'P 1'
#
loop_
_entity.id
_entity.type
_entity.pdbx_description
1 polymer ?
#
loop_
_entity_poly.entity_id
_entity_poly.type
_entity_poly.pdbx_seq_one_letter_code
_entity_poly.pdbx_strand_id
1 'polypeptide(L)'
;MNDYKLLFLVEPYVIREDATTFKWIAEQYLKTARLNPQTCRVLCNAPTAAAVTQNSLDESVIITPTNEEQYTFLQGTVPTWNDREVLKWREHMLGTASHNDQYQKMLYRVREDFPFDVVVFWGTSRIVSDFCRKTGVIPYFSELGPVRPPFGQTSCIDTLGVNGDALPTRLSISDLYAVAAQAPTPYARQNEASYVLIPLQNADDANILVHGDETAYEDFLSEAVQETLEHGLTPLVKSHPGSRIKAYTFMKEAHTIERLRSMGATILDASLSSEQTKSLLCNAHSVLTFNSSIGFEASQLGIPVHVNGKAAYKIRGIFPSLREIYRVDFDYITYMDSVSRLGEFMGKYLFSLDAAFSRKTFDFLTREKINGDKLPPTSIVKNRNLSASLNFEQEPRKELELRAIINTTNRILIIFVASECSDILDNTFTTLYNHKDNSIIIDYFFIDKNYNELISHKIMEHCNFHGYHYRKINRDSNLIEECKKISIECNSSFIAIYNININLDYLQLKSAKRLFEINYNISMAVSLIDEGNEAAEPLIINKNLLFIRAAFLQSTIASNMNIGSIIEAYSSLHYEATKRGFKCAIISDRPSELTAQREKNNILKKRLSDILRSRSWRITAPLRATQRFGSLLYRLLTAL
;
A
#
# COMPACT_ATOMS: atom_id res chain seq x y z
N MET A 1 1.58 -37.34 -5.66
CA MET A 1 1.48 -36.20 -6.60
C MET A 1 2.71 -36.26 -7.47
N ASN A 2 2.60 -35.99 -8.78
CA ASN A 2 3.79 -35.90 -9.63
C ASN A 2 4.68 -34.78 -9.10
N ASP A 3 5.97 -35.07 -8.92
CA ASP A 3 6.94 -34.06 -8.51
C ASP A 3 7.11 -33.05 -9.64
N TYR A 4 6.58 -31.84 -9.44
CA TYR A 4 6.73 -30.77 -10.40
C TYR A 4 8.20 -30.31 -10.48
N LYS A 5 8.62 -29.95 -11.69
CA LYS A 5 9.98 -29.51 -12.01
C LYS A 5 10.07 -27.98 -11.97
N LEU A 6 11.15 -27.48 -11.36
CA LEU A 6 11.40 -26.07 -11.08
C LEU A 6 12.67 -25.60 -11.79
N LEU A 7 12.54 -24.56 -12.61
CA LEU A 7 13.68 -23.85 -13.17
C LEU A 7 13.90 -22.56 -12.38
N PHE A 8 15.06 -22.41 -11.76
CA PHE A 8 15.53 -21.13 -11.25
C PHE A 8 16.26 -20.38 -12.37
N LEU A 9 15.65 -19.34 -12.91
CA LEU A 9 16.23 -18.50 -13.94
C LEU A 9 16.94 -17.30 -13.31
N VAL A 10 18.27 -17.29 -13.42
CA VAL A 10 19.12 -16.15 -13.12
C VAL A 10 19.41 -15.45 -14.43
N GLU A 11 19.10 -14.16 -14.52
CA GLU A 11 19.20 -13.38 -15.76
C GLU A 11 20.55 -13.61 -16.46
N PRO A 12 20.58 -14.28 -17.63
CA PRO A 12 21.83 -14.52 -18.32
C PRO A 12 22.38 -13.26 -19.01
N TYR A 13 21.55 -12.25 -19.29
CA TYR A 13 21.97 -10.99 -19.92
C TYR A 13 22.97 -10.21 -19.03
N VAL A 14 24.11 -9.81 -19.59
CA VAL A 14 25.14 -9.06 -18.86
C VAL A 14 24.72 -7.61 -18.70
N ILE A 15 24.75 -7.11 -17.46
CA ILE A 15 24.45 -5.73 -17.13
C ILE A 15 25.54 -5.13 -16.23
N ARG A 16 25.57 -3.80 -16.11
CA ARG A 16 26.35 -3.06 -15.10
C ARG A 16 27.85 -3.37 -15.08
N GLU A 17 28.43 -3.60 -16.26
CA GLU A 17 29.86 -3.96 -16.44
C GLU A 17 30.27 -5.22 -15.65
N ASP A 18 29.33 -6.11 -15.34
CA ASP A 18 29.60 -7.29 -14.53
C ASP A 18 28.76 -8.48 -15.00
N ALA A 19 29.42 -9.42 -15.67
CA ALA A 19 28.81 -10.68 -16.13
C ALA A 19 28.30 -11.57 -14.99
N THR A 20 28.69 -11.25 -13.75
CA THR A 20 28.33 -11.95 -12.51
C THR A 20 27.45 -11.11 -11.59
N THR A 21 26.79 -10.06 -12.11
CA THR A 21 25.91 -9.16 -11.34
C THR A 21 24.94 -9.91 -10.41
N PHE A 22 24.40 -11.04 -10.88
CA PHE A 22 23.45 -11.87 -10.14
C PHE A 22 24.06 -13.12 -9.48
N LYS A 23 25.38 -13.16 -9.28
CA LYS A 23 26.09 -14.28 -8.64
C LYS A 23 25.46 -14.68 -7.31
N TRP A 24 25.20 -13.71 -6.44
CA TRP A 24 24.66 -13.98 -5.11
C TRP A 24 23.26 -14.64 -5.17
N ILE A 25 22.46 -14.35 -6.20
CA ILE A 25 21.18 -15.03 -6.46
C ILE A 25 21.41 -16.47 -6.91
N ALA A 26 22.31 -16.67 -7.87
CA ALA A 26 22.67 -17.99 -8.36
C ALA A 26 23.15 -18.91 -7.22
N GLU A 27 23.95 -18.38 -6.28
CA GLU A 27 24.40 -19.11 -5.10
C GLU A 27 23.22 -19.57 -4.22
N GLN A 28 22.21 -18.72 -3.98
CA GLN A 28 21.05 -19.13 -3.18
C GLN A 28 20.18 -20.17 -3.90
N TYR A 29 19.90 -19.98 -5.20
CA TYR A 29 19.14 -20.96 -5.97
C TYR A 29 19.86 -22.29 -6.10
N LEU A 30 21.19 -22.30 -6.22
CA LEU A 30 21.97 -23.52 -6.27
C LEU A 30 21.92 -24.33 -4.98
N LYS A 31 21.92 -23.68 -3.80
CA LYS A 31 21.73 -24.38 -2.53
C LYS A 31 20.44 -25.19 -2.55
N THR A 32 19.36 -24.61 -3.07
CA THR A 32 18.04 -25.26 -3.15
C THR A 32 17.97 -26.31 -4.25
N ALA A 33 18.59 -26.06 -5.40
CA ALA A 33 18.62 -27.01 -6.51
C ALA A 33 19.42 -28.26 -6.17
N ARG A 34 20.57 -28.14 -5.49
CA ARG A 34 21.42 -29.27 -5.06
C ARG A 34 20.73 -30.20 -4.05
N LEU A 35 19.79 -29.69 -3.26
CA LEU A 35 18.99 -30.52 -2.37
C LEU A 35 17.93 -31.34 -3.15
N ASN A 36 17.63 -30.96 -4.40
CA ASN A 36 16.59 -31.57 -5.23
C ASN A 36 17.03 -31.70 -6.70
N PRO A 37 18.17 -32.35 -6.99
CA PRO A 37 18.82 -32.31 -8.31
C PRO A 37 18.04 -33.06 -9.39
N GLN A 38 16.95 -33.76 -9.07
CA GLN A 38 16.08 -34.40 -10.07
C GLN A 38 14.93 -33.48 -10.52
N THR A 39 14.55 -32.51 -9.69
CA THR A 39 13.37 -31.67 -9.91
C THR A 39 13.70 -30.18 -9.95
N CYS A 40 14.95 -29.80 -9.75
CA CYS A 40 15.40 -28.41 -9.83
C CYS A 40 16.58 -28.25 -10.80
N ARG A 41 16.57 -27.17 -11.58
CA ARG A 41 17.72 -26.70 -12.36
C ARG A 41 17.91 -25.20 -12.15
N VAL A 42 19.14 -24.72 -12.34
CA VAL A 42 19.47 -23.29 -12.35
C VAL A 42 19.98 -22.94 -13.74
N LEU A 43 19.31 -22.01 -14.44
CA LEU A 43 19.80 -21.43 -15.68
C LEU A 43 20.48 -20.10 -15.37
N CYS A 44 21.75 -19.95 -15.77
CA CYS A 44 22.51 -18.71 -15.67
C CYS A 44 23.56 -18.63 -16.80
N ASN A 45 24.17 -17.45 -17.02
CA ASN A 45 25.25 -17.33 -18.00
C ASN A 45 26.52 -18.09 -17.56
N ALA A 46 27.40 -18.42 -18.52
CA ALA A 46 28.62 -19.17 -18.23
C ALA A 46 29.57 -18.48 -17.22
N PRO A 47 29.80 -17.16 -17.27
CA PRO A 47 30.60 -16.48 -16.25
C PRO A 47 30.05 -16.64 -14.83
N THR A 48 28.73 -16.51 -14.66
CA THR A 48 28.05 -16.72 -13.36
C THR A 48 28.17 -18.17 -12.94
N ALA A 49 27.92 -19.13 -13.84
CA ALA A 49 28.09 -20.56 -13.57
C ALA A 49 29.50 -20.88 -13.06
N ALA A 50 30.53 -20.44 -13.78
CA ALA A 50 31.93 -20.62 -13.39
C ALA A 50 32.22 -19.99 -12.02
N ALA A 51 31.71 -18.77 -11.75
CA ALA A 51 31.94 -18.08 -10.48
C ALA A 51 31.30 -18.77 -9.27
N VAL A 52 30.22 -19.56 -9.46
CA VAL A 52 29.53 -20.27 -8.37
C VAL A 52 29.92 -21.76 -8.26
N THR A 53 30.58 -22.32 -9.28
CA THR A 53 31.09 -23.70 -9.28
C THR A 53 32.56 -23.82 -8.88
N GLN A 54 33.31 -22.73 -8.75
CA GLN A 54 34.71 -22.73 -8.29
C GLN A 54 34.98 -23.59 -7.03
N ASN A 55 33.95 -23.82 -6.19
CA ASN A 55 34.06 -24.61 -4.95
C ASN A 55 33.17 -25.87 -4.92
N SER A 56 32.57 -26.31 -6.03
CA SER A 56 31.62 -27.44 -6.03
C SER A 56 31.66 -28.24 -7.33
N LEU A 57 31.71 -29.57 -7.20
CA LEU A 57 31.82 -30.51 -8.32
C LEU A 57 30.49 -30.85 -9.00
N ASP A 58 29.34 -30.48 -8.42
CA ASP A 58 28.04 -30.85 -9.00
C ASP A 58 27.52 -29.76 -9.94
N GLU A 59 27.99 -29.82 -11.19
CA GLU A 59 27.53 -28.99 -12.31
C GLU A 59 26.23 -29.51 -12.93
N SER A 60 25.75 -30.70 -12.55
CA SER A 60 24.61 -31.36 -13.20
C SER A 60 23.27 -30.63 -13.02
N VAL A 61 23.21 -29.74 -12.02
CA VAL A 61 22.05 -28.89 -11.72
C VAL A 61 22.06 -27.54 -12.46
N ILE A 62 23.15 -27.20 -13.14
CA ILE A 62 23.32 -25.94 -13.87
C ILE A 62 23.04 -26.18 -15.35
N ILE A 63 22.27 -25.27 -15.94
CA ILE A 63 22.10 -25.16 -17.39
C ILE A 63 22.71 -23.82 -17.78
N THR A 64 23.49 -23.81 -18.85
CA THR A 64 24.01 -22.58 -19.46
C THR A 64 23.43 -22.39 -20.86
N PRO A 65 23.35 -21.14 -21.35
CA PRO A 65 23.12 -20.90 -22.76
C PRO A 65 24.26 -21.50 -23.59
N THR A 66 23.96 -21.99 -24.80
CA THR A 66 24.96 -22.51 -25.73
C THR A 66 25.91 -21.40 -26.18
N ASN A 67 27.06 -21.75 -26.77
CA ASN A 67 28.01 -20.74 -27.27
C ASN A 67 27.37 -19.80 -28.31
N GLU A 68 26.49 -20.32 -29.17
CA GLU A 68 25.75 -19.52 -30.17
C GLU A 68 24.74 -18.58 -29.49
N GLU A 69 24.00 -19.08 -28.51
CA GLU A 69 23.06 -18.28 -27.72
C GLU A 69 23.81 -17.15 -26.98
N GLN A 70 24.88 -17.49 -26.27
CA GLN A 70 25.75 -16.51 -25.58
C GLN A 70 26.29 -15.47 -26.54
N TYR A 71 26.79 -15.86 -27.71
CA TYR A 71 27.30 -14.90 -28.69
C TYR A 71 26.20 -13.94 -29.17
N THR A 72 24.98 -14.46 -29.39
CA THR A 72 23.88 -13.68 -29.95
C THR A 72 23.30 -12.65 -28.98
N PHE A 73 23.17 -12.97 -27.69
CA PHE A 73 22.62 -12.01 -26.71
C PHE A 73 23.63 -11.38 -25.75
N LEU A 74 24.84 -11.93 -25.56
CA LEU A 74 25.89 -11.33 -24.69
C LEU A 74 26.95 -10.54 -25.48
N GLN A 75 26.89 -10.53 -26.82
CA GLN A 75 27.85 -9.85 -27.71
C GLN A 75 29.34 -10.15 -27.41
N GLY A 76 29.62 -11.26 -26.72
CA GLY A 76 30.96 -11.73 -26.35
C GLY A 76 31.79 -10.80 -25.46
N THR A 77 31.28 -9.63 -25.05
CA THR A 77 32.03 -8.63 -24.29
C THR A 77 31.17 -8.02 -23.19
N VAL A 78 31.80 -7.72 -22.06
CA VAL A 78 31.14 -6.99 -20.97
C VAL A 78 30.92 -5.54 -21.46
N PRO A 79 29.67 -5.07 -21.58
CA PRO A 79 29.39 -3.77 -22.13
C PRO A 79 29.83 -2.66 -21.17
N THR A 80 30.36 -1.56 -21.70
CA THR A 80 30.54 -0.32 -20.93
C THR A 80 29.17 0.25 -20.57
N TRP A 81 28.90 0.46 -19.29
CA TRP A 81 27.57 0.85 -18.81
C TRP A 81 27.35 2.34 -19.07
N ASN A 82 26.53 2.65 -20.07
CA ASN A 82 26.19 4.01 -20.51
C ASN A 82 24.70 4.09 -20.88
N ASP A 83 24.22 5.26 -21.29
CA ASP A 83 22.80 5.46 -21.62
C ASP A 83 22.27 4.49 -22.68
N ARG A 84 23.09 4.12 -23.67
CA ARG A 84 22.71 3.16 -24.71
C ARG A 84 22.50 1.76 -24.11
N GLU A 85 23.39 1.31 -23.24
CA GLU A 85 23.29 -0.01 -22.63
C GLU A 85 22.19 -0.09 -21.57
N VAL A 86 21.92 1.02 -20.86
CA VAL A 86 20.77 1.15 -19.96
C VAL A 86 19.46 1.12 -20.74
N LEU A 87 19.39 1.77 -21.91
CA LEU A 87 18.22 1.67 -22.79
C LEU A 87 18.01 0.23 -23.27
N LYS A 88 19.05 -0.47 -23.72
CA LYS A 88 18.94 -1.90 -24.08
C LYS A 88 18.47 -2.75 -22.91
N TRP A 89 18.93 -2.45 -21.69
CA TRP A 89 18.46 -3.16 -20.49
C TRP A 89 16.97 -2.91 -20.22
N ARG A 90 16.51 -1.66 -20.37
CA ARG A 90 15.09 -1.32 -20.32
C ARG A 90 14.29 -2.10 -21.37
N GLU A 91 14.72 -2.08 -22.63
CA GLU A 91 14.09 -2.81 -23.73
C GLU A 91 14.05 -4.31 -23.47
N HIS A 92 15.12 -4.87 -22.88
CA HIS A 92 15.17 -6.28 -22.51
C HIS A 92 14.13 -6.63 -21.44
N MET A 93 14.06 -5.86 -20.34
CA MET A 93 13.05 -6.07 -19.30
C MET A 93 11.62 -5.91 -19.83
N LEU A 94 11.40 -4.96 -20.74
CA LEU A 94 10.10 -4.70 -21.38
C LEU A 94 9.73 -5.72 -22.46
N GLY A 95 10.67 -6.59 -22.88
CA GLY A 95 10.42 -7.52 -23.97
C GLY A 95 10.27 -6.81 -25.32
N THR A 96 10.99 -5.70 -25.52
CA THR A 96 11.08 -4.97 -26.80
C THR A 96 12.49 -4.99 -27.43
N ALA A 97 13.51 -5.53 -26.74
CA ALA A 97 14.86 -5.66 -27.31
C ALA A 97 14.91 -6.57 -28.55
N SER A 98 15.88 -6.30 -29.44
CA SER A 98 16.03 -7.02 -30.70
C SER A 98 16.42 -8.49 -30.55
N HIS A 99 16.97 -8.89 -29.39
CA HIS A 99 17.38 -10.28 -29.10
C HIS A 99 16.32 -11.13 -28.40
N ASN A 100 15.09 -10.64 -28.25
CA ASN A 100 14.06 -11.34 -27.49
C ASN A 100 13.65 -12.68 -28.09
N ASP A 101 13.62 -12.79 -29.43
CA ASP A 101 13.28 -14.03 -30.11
C ASP A 101 14.30 -15.13 -29.79
N GLN A 102 15.58 -14.77 -29.73
CA GLN A 102 16.66 -15.69 -29.37
C GLN A 102 16.58 -16.07 -27.89
N TYR A 103 16.25 -15.12 -27.01
CA TYR A 103 16.02 -15.43 -25.60
C TYR A 103 14.83 -16.40 -25.42
N GLN A 104 13.72 -16.20 -26.14
CA GLN A 104 12.59 -17.13 -26.12
C GLN A 104 13.00 -18.51 -26.64
N LYS A 105 13.74 -18.59 -27.77
CA LYS A 105 14.25 -19.85 -28.31
C LYS A 105 15.10 -20.62 -27.29
N MET A 106 15.98 -19.92 -26.57
CA MET A 106 16.75 -20.51 -25.47
C MET A 106 15.84 -21.09 -24.39
N LEU A 107 14.81 -20.35 -23.94
CA LEU A 107 13.86 -20.88 -22.93
C LEU A 107 13.09 -22.11 -23.43
N TYR A 108 12.70 -22.14 -24.71
CA TYR A 108 12.05 -23.32 -25.31
C TYR A 108 12.98 -24.53 -25.33
N ARG A 109 14.23 -24.36 -25.77
CA ARG A 109 15.25 -25.43 -25.74
C ARG A 109 15.47 -25.94 -24.32
N VAL A 110 15.66 -25.04 -23.36
CA VAL A 110 15.88 -25.41 -21.95
C VAL A 110 14.69 -26.20 -21.42
N ARG A 111 13.46 -25.88 -21.84
CA ARG A 111 12.27 -26.65 -21.47
C ARG A 111 12.19 -28.01 -22.16
N GLU A 112 12.66 -28.11 -23.40
CA GLU A 112 12.77 -29.40 -24.10
C GLU A 112 13.76 -30.32 -23.38
N ASP A 113 14.93 -29.80 -23.02
CA ASP A 113 16.00 -30.52 -22.30
C ASP A 113 15.56 -30.87 -20.85
N PHE A 114 14.87 -29.95 -20.20
CA PHE A 114 14.37 -30.09 -18.84
C PHE A 114 12.91 -29.63 -18.78
N PRO A 115 11.91 -30.51 -18.89
CA PRO A 115 10.50 -30.13 -18.96
C PRO A 115 9.98 -29.63 -17.60
N PHE A 116 10.25 -28.36 -17.30
CA PHE A 116 9.82 -27.71 -16.07
C PHE A 116 8.37 -27.20 -16.13
N ASP A 117 7.71 -27.26 -14.98
CA ASP A 117 6.33 -26.80 -14.78
C ASP A 117 6.28 -25.38 -14.21
N VAL A 118 7.34 -25.00 -13.49
CA VAL A 118 7.46 -23.74 -12.78
C VAL A 118 8.79 -23.08 -13.11
N VAL A 119 8.79 -21.76 -13.34
CA VAL A 119 10.00 -20.94 -13.44
C VAL A 119 10.01 -19.89 -12.34
N VAL A 120 11.14 -19.76 -11.65
CA VAL A 120 11.39 -18.70 -10.67
C VAL A 120 12.41 -17.75 -11.26
N PHE A 121 12.05 -16.48 -11.42
CA PHE A 121 12.90 -15.46 -12.01
C PHE A 121 13.19 -14.34 -11.00
N TRP A 122 14.43 -13.87 -10.91
CA TRP A 122 14.78 -12.73 -10.06
C TRP A 122 14.69 -11.42 -10.85
N GLY A 123 13.73 -10.57 -10.51
CA GLY A 123 13.50 -9.26 -11.16
C GLY A 123 12.30 -9.23 -12.10
N THR A 124 12.29 -8.28 -13.04
CA THR A 124 11.20 -8.06 -14.01
C THR A 124 11.65 -8.48 -15.41
N SER A 125 10.86 -9.31 -16.09
CA SER A 125 11.11 -9.68 -17.49
C SER A 125 9.81 -10.03 -18.21
N ARG A 126 9.42 -9.19 -19.17
CA ARG A 126 8.25 -9.44 -20.02
C ARG A 126 8.46 -10.64 -20.93
N ILE A 127 9.70 -10.90 -21.34
CA ILE A 127 10.08 -12.07 -22.14
C ILE A 127 9.71 -13.37 -21.38
N VAL A 128 10.07 -13.45 -20.11
CA VAL A 128 9.76 -14.61 -19.25
C VAL A 128 8.25 -14.72 -19.02
N SER A 129 7.56 -13.60 -18.78
CA SER A 129 6.09 -13.58 -18.62
C SER A 129 5.37 -14.10 -19.88
N ASP A 130 5.77 -13.63 -21.06
CA ASP A 130 5.17 -14.02 -22.33
C ASP A 130 5.50 -15.49 -22.68
N PHE A 131 6.71 -15.96 -22.40
CA PHE A 131 7.06 -17.38 -22.48
C PHE A 131 6.13 -18.24 -21.61
N CYS A 132 5.94 -17.87 -20.34
CA CYS A 132 5.07 -18.60 -19.41
C CYS A 132 3.62 -18.62 -19.89
N ARG A 133 3.10 -17.49 -20.39
CA ARG A 133 1.74 -17.38 -20.95
C ARG A 133 1.55 -18.32 -22.14
N LYS A 134 2.51 -18.37 -23.07
CA LYS A 134 2.45 -19.24 -24.26
C LYS A 134 2.57 -20.73 -23.93
N THR A 135 3.26 -21.07 -22.85
CA THR A 135 3.65 -22.45 -22.53
C THR A 135 2.84 -23.10 -21.42
N GLY A 136 2.07 -22.31 -20.67
CA GLY A 136 1.37 -22.75 -19.46
C GLY A 136 2.29 -22.97 -18.24
N VAL A 137 3.58 -22.64 -18.34
CA VAL A 137 4.51 -22.68 -17.19
C VAL A 137 4.05 -21.66 -16.15
N ILE A 138 4.12 -22.01 -14.87
CA ILE A 138 3.79 -21.11 -13.76
C ILE A 138 5.00 -20.19 -13.47
N PRO A 139 4.88 -18.87 -13.63
CA PRO A 139 5.95 -17.95 -13.26
C PRO A 139 5.89 -17.60 -11.77
N TYR A 140 7.03 -17.51 -11.12
CA TYR A 140 7.23 -16.79 -9.86
C TYR A 140 8.33 -15.75 -10.05
N PHE A 141 7.94 -14.48 -10.04
CA PHE A 141 8.88 -13.37 -10.03
C PHE A 141 9.27 -13.09 -8.58
N SER A 142 10.56 -12.97 -8.33
CA SER A 142 11.15 -12.77 -7.00
C SER A 142 12.02 -11.52 -6.98
N GLU A 143 11.99 -10.77 -5.87
CA GLU A 143 12.87 -9.61 -5.65
C GLU A 143 13.02 -9.35 -4.16
N LEU A 144 13.99 -8.53 -3.75
CA LEU A 144 14.04 -7.96 -2.42
C LEU A 144 12.74 -7.22 -2.09
N GLY A 145 12.25 -7.43 -0.87
CA GLY A 145 11.09 -6.73 -0.35
C GLY A 145 11.44 -5.30 0.06
N PRO A 146 10.43 -4.46 0.34
CA PRO A 146 10.61 -3.04 0.63
C PRO A 146 11.08 -2.77 2.07
N VAL A 147 11.61 -3.78 2.78
CA VAL A 147 12.03 -3.69 4.18
C VAL A 147 13.48 -4.18 4.31
N ARG A 148 14.37 -3.30 4.79
CA ARG A 148 15.82 -3.54 4.88
C ARG A 148 16.37 -3.37 6.31
N PRO A 149 17.61 -3.80 6.59
CA PRO A 149 18.23 -3.60 7.92
C PRO A 149 18.12 -2.15 8.42
N PRO A 150 17.74 -1.93 9.70
CA PRO A 150 17.78 -2.90 10.80
C PRO A 150 16.56 -3.84 10.87
N PHE A 151 15.59 -3.71 9.96
CA PHE A 151 14.47 -4.63 9.87
C PHE A 151 14.92 -5.96 9.24
N GLY A 152 14.15 -7.02 9.49
CA GLY A 152 14.39 -8.31 8.85
C GLY A 152 14.33 -8.15 7.33
N GLN A 153 15.37 -8.59 6.63
CA GLN A 153 15.36 -8.60 5.17
C GLN A 153 14.23 -9.48 4.66
N THR A 154 13.44 -8.89 3.76
CA THR A 154 12.31 -9.57 3.15
C THR A 154 12.52 -9.75 1.67
N SER A 155 11.71 -10.62 1.07
CA SER A 155 11.58 -10.78 -0.37
C SER A 155 10.11 -10.89 -0.74
N CYS A 156 9.76 -10.45 -1.95
CA CYS A 156 8.46 -10.68 -2.54
C CYS A 156 8.56 -11.80 -3.59
N ILE A 157 7.54 -12.65 -3.65
CA ILE A 157 7.38 -13.69 -4.66
C ILE A 157 5.95 -13.58 -5.19
N ASP A 158 5.80 -13.35 -6.49
CA ASP A 158 4.49 -13.10 -7.09
C ASP A 158 4.43 -13.62 -8.54
N THR A 159 3.29 -14.20 -8.90
CA THR A 159 3.03 -14.73 -10.24
C THR A 159 2.72 -13.65 -11.29
N LEU A 160 2.39 -12.44 -10.85
CA LEU A 160 2.01 -11.33 -11.73
C LEU A 160 3.20 -10.45 -12.11
N GLY A 161 4.30 -10.50 -11.34
CA GLY A 161 5.47 -9.65 -11.48
C GLY A 161 5.94 -9.14 -10.12
N VAL A 162 7.08 -8.47 -10.07
CA VAL A 162 7.60 -7.81 -8.86
C VAL A 162 7.61 -6.29 -9.06
N ASN A 163 7.97 -5.54 -8.03
CA ASN A 163 8.01 -4.07 -8.08
C ASN A 163 6.65 -3.48 -8.51
N GLY A 164 6.59 -2.71 -9.60
CA GLY A 164 5.35 -2.09 -10.07
C GLY A 164 4.33 -3.05 -10.70
N ASP A 165 4.75 -4.28 -11.06
CA ASP A 165 3.87 -5.29 -11.65
C ASP A 165 3.25 -6.26 -10.63
N ALA A 166 3.67 -6.14 -9.37
CA ALA A 166 3.21 -6.99 -8.27
C ALA A 166 1.71 -6.86 -8.00
N LEU A 167 1.08 -7.91 -7.47
CA LEU A 167 -0.33 -7.95 -7.08
C LEU A 167 -0.78 -6.72 -6.29
N PRO A 168 -0.02 -6.20 -5.31
CA PRO A 168 -0.49 -5.06 -4.51
C PRO A 168 -0.78 -3.81 -5.34
N THR A 169 -0.12 -3.61 -6.49
CA THR A 169 -0.40 -2.44 -7.36
C THR A 169 -1.77 -2.52 -8.04
N ARG A 170 -2.40 -3.69 -8.00
CA ARG A 170 -3.74 -3.96 -8.54
C ARG A 170 -4.82 -3.92 -7.46
N LEU A 171 -4.46 -3.72 -6.21
CA LEU A 171 -5.38 -3.64 -5.08
C LEU A 171 -5.76 -2.19 -4.79
N SER A 172 -6.89 -2.04 -4.12
CA SER A 172 -7.37 -0.82 -3.51
C SER A 172 -7.43 -0.94 -2.00
N ILE A 173 -7.50 0.19 -1.31
CA ILE A 173 -7.69 0.22 0.14
C ILE A 173 -8.96 -0.54 0.57
N SER A 174 -10.03 -0.53 -0.24
CA SER A 174 -11.24 -1.32 0.01
C SER A 174 -10.96 -2.82 0.05
N ASP A 175 -10.04 -3.31 -0.77
CA ASP A 175 -9.63 -4.72 -0.76
C ASP A 175 -8.90 -5.07 0.54
N LEU A 176 -8.14 -4.12 1.11
CA LEU A 176 -7.52 -4.30 2.42
C LEU A 176 -8.53 -4.25 3.56
N TYR A 177 -9.56 -3.40 3.49
CA TYR A 177 -10.63 -3.37 4.49
C TYR A 177 -11.40 -4.68 4.57
N ALA A 178 -11.51 -5.41 3.46
CA ALA A 178 -12.18 -6.71 3.44
C ALA A 178 -11.43 -7.81 4.22
N VAL A 179 -10.14 -7.62 4.51
CA VAL A 179 -9.23 -8.72 4.90
C VAL A 179 -8.31 -8.43 6.07
N ALA A 180 -8.02 -7.15 6.33
CA ALA A 180 -7.25 -6.73 7.49
C ALA A 180 -8.19 -6.66 8.70
N ALA A 181 -7.77 -7.26 9.80
CA ALA A 181 -8.46 -7.09 11.07
C ALA A 181 -8.41 -5.60 11.49
N GLN A 182 -9.17 -5.23 12.53
CA GLN A 182 -9.02 -3.88 13.10
C GLN A 182 -7.54 -3.64 13.45
N ALA A 183 -6.97 -2.63 12.80
CA ALA A 183 -5.61 -2.21 13.01
C ALA A 183 -5.46 -1.59 14.42
N PRO A 184 -4.29 -1.75 15.08
CA PRO A 184 -4.00 -0.99 16.29
C PRO A 184 -4.10 0.51 16.02
N THR A 185 -4.57 1.25 17.02
CA THR A 185 -4.78 2.70 16.95
C THR A 185 -3.48 3.43 16.60
N PRO A 186 -3.51 4.41 15.69
CA PRO A 186 -2.33 5.19 15.32
C PRO A 186 -1.67 5.87 16.51
N TYR A 187 -0.34 6.00 16.48
CA TYR A 187 0.36 6.90 17.37
C TYR A 187 0.12 8.34 16.95
N ALA A 188 -0.13 9.24 17.90
CA ALA A 188 -0.21 10.66 17.64
C ALA A 188 1.16 11.18 17.17
N ARG A 189 1.16 11.91 16.04
CA ARG A 189 2.34 12.61 15.53
C ARG A 189 2.76 13.68 16.55
N GLN A 190 4.04 13.70 16.94
CA GLN A 190 4.56 14.67 17.90
C GLN A 190 5.55 15.69 17.30
N ASN A 191 5.87 15.61 16.00
CA ASN A 191 6.98 16.38 15.44
C ASN A 191 6.51 17.55 14.55
N GLU A 192 6.87 18.75 14.98
CA GLU A 192 6.94 20.00 14.19
C GLU A 192 8.19 19.97 13.28
N ALA A 193 8.35 18.89 12.53
CA ALA A 193 9.51 18.71 11.65
C ALA A 193 9.55 19.79 10.57
N SER A 194 10.74 20.35 10.33
CA SER A 194 10.96 21.47 9.41
C SER A 194 11.43 21.06 8.01
N TYR A 195 11.50 19.75 7.71
CA TYR A 195 12.02 19.25 6.44
C TYR A 195 11.23 18.08 5.86
N VAL A 196 11.29 17.96 4.55
CA VAL A 196 10.74 16.85 3.76
C VAL A 196 11.90 16.03 3.20
N LEU A 197 11.85 14.71 3.39
CA LEU A 197 12.88 13.81 2.88
C LEU A 197 12.55 13.35 1.47
N ILE A 198 13.51 13.47 0.56
CA ILE A 198 13.40 13.06 -0.85
C ILE A 198 14.54 12.07 -1.15
N PRO A 199 14.30 10.75 -1.09
CA PRO A 199 15.34 9.76 -1.37
C PRO A 199 15.55 9.60 -2.89
N LEU A 200 16.81 9.67 -3.32
CA LEU A 200 17.23 9.32 -4.67
C LEU A 200 17.29 7.80 -4.86
N GLN A 201 17.19 7.37 -6.11
CA GLN A 201 17.30 5.99 -6.57
C GLN A 201 18.35 5.89 -7.68
N ASN A 202 18.89 4.69 -7.89
CA ASN A 202 19.84 4.46 -8.98
C ASN A 202 19.14 4.64 -10.34
N ALA A 203 19.73 5.45 -11.23
CA ALA A 203 19.18 5.77 -12.55
C ALA A 203 18.93 4.53 -13.44
N ASP A 204 19.65 3.43 -13.19
CA ASP A 204 19.54 2.17 -13.93
C ASP A 204 18.72 1.08 -13.18
N ASP A 205 17.94 1.46 -12.17
CA ASP A 205 17.06 0.57 -11.43
C ASP A 205 15.80 0.25 -12.24
N ALA A 206 15.37 -1.01 -12.24
CA ALA A 206 14.13 -1.43 -12.90
C ALA A 206 12.89 -0.65 -12.42
N ASN A 207 12.91 -0.20 -11.15
CA ASN A 207 11.86 0.67 -10.61
C ASN A 207 11.74 1.99 -11.36
N ILE A 208 12.84 2.58 -11.84
CA ILE A 208 12.81 3.79 -12.66
C ILE A 208 12.52 3.43 -14.11
N LEU A 209 13.27 2.46 -14.66
CA LEU A 209 13.26 2.16 -16.10
C LEU A 209 11.96 1.53 -16.61
N VAL A 210 11.30 0.70 -15.79
CA VAL A 210 10.11 -0.10 -16.18
C VAL A 210 8.87 0.35 -15.44
N HIS A 211 9.00 0.62 -14.14
CA HIS A 211 7.87 0.94 -13.26
C HIS A 211 7.63 2.45 -13.11
N GLY A 212 8.31 3.22 -13.97
CA GLY A 212 8.17 4.65 -14.20
C GLY A 212 8.74 5.03 -15.57
N ASP A 213 9.01 6.32 -15.72
CA ASP A 213 9.74 6.90 -16.84
C ASP A 213 10.89 7.76 -16.25
N GLU A 214 12.06 7.79 -16.88
CA GLU A 214 13.21 8.62 -16.44
C GLU A 214 12.83 10.09 -16.45
N THR A 215 12.11 10.54 -17.48
CA THR A 215 11.60 11.93 -17.53
C THR A 215 10.63 12.19 -16.39
N ALA A 216 9.69 11.26 -16.14
CA ALA A 216 8.76 11.38 -15.02
C ALA A 216 9.46 11.34 -13.64
N TYR A 217 10.61 10.69 -13.53
CA TYR A 217 11.41 10.67 -12.31
C TYR A 217 12.11 12.01 -12.07
N GLU A 218 12.79 12.55 -13.08
CA GLU A 218 13.46 13.85 -12.95
C GLU A 218 12.46 15.01 -12.78
N ASP A 219 11.30 14.96 -13.44
CA ASP A 219 10.21 15.92 -13.26
C ASP A 219 9.65 15.84 -11.83
N PHE A 220 9.41 14.63 -11.34
CA PHE A 220 8.96 14.40 -9.96
C PHE A 220 9.94 14.98 -8.93
N LEU A 221 11.25 14.79 -9.12
CA LEU A 221 12.24 15.31 -8.17
C LEU A 221 12.22 16.85 -8.13
N SER A 222 12.07 17.49 -9.29
CA SER A 222 11.95 18.95 -9.38
C SER A 222 10.67 19.45 -8.72
N GLU A 223 9.53 18.83 -9.02
CA GLU A 223 8.23 19.16 -8.41
C GLU A 223 8.27 18.98 -6.89
N ALA A 224 8.83 17.87 -6.41
CA ALA A 224 8.97 17.58 -4.98
C ALA A 224 9.80 18.63 -4.24
N VAL A 225 10.91 19.10 -4.83
CA VAL A 225 11.73 20.17 -4.24
C VAL A 225 10.97 21.50 -4.24
N GLN A 226 10.36 21.86 -5.35
CA GLN A 226 9.62 23.12 -5.48
C GLN A 226 8.43 23.19 -4.51
N GLU A 227 7.56 22.17 -4.51
CA GLU A 227 6.40 22.11 -3.62
C GLU A 227 6.81 22.13 -2.14
N THR A 228 7.94 21.52 -1.79
CA THR A 228 8.48 21.60 -0.42
C THR A 228 8.85 23.03 -0.03
N LEU A 229 9.52 23.78 -0.92
CA LEU A 229 9.94 25.17 -0.66
C LEU A 229 8.74 26.12 -0.57
N GLU A 230 7.74 25.94 -1.44
CA GLU A 230 6.53 26.75 -1.46
C GLU A 230 5.72 26.65 -0.15
N HIS A 231 5.84 25.52 0.55
CA HIS A 231 5.24 25.30 1.87
C HIS A 231 6.17 25.70 3.05
N GLY A 232 7.28 26.39 2.78
CA GLY A 232 8.19 26.88 3.81
C GLY A 232 8.98 25.79 4.54
N LEU A 233 9.09 24.60 3.93
CA LEU A 233 9.84 23.45 4.47
C LEU A 233 11.19 23.32 3.77
N THR A 234 12.12 22.62 4.41
CA THR A 234 13.44 22.33 3.82
C THR A 234 13.38 21.04 2.99
N PRO A 235 13.61 21.07 1.65
CA PRO A 235 13.79 19.85 0.87
C PRO A 235 15.15 19.24 1.18
N LEU A 236 15.13 18.05 1.77
CA LEU A 236 16.31 17.32 2.18
C LEU A 236 16.45 16.07 1.33
N VAL A 237 17.36 16.13 0.36
CA VAL A 237 17.58 15.10 -0.64
C VAL A 237 18.64 14.12 -0.15
N LYS A 238 18.30 12.83 -0.13
CA LYS A 238 19.20 11.77 0.32
C LYS A 238 19.69 10.93 -0.86
N SER A 239 21.01 10.92 -1.10
CA SER A 239 21.64 10.04 -2.09
C SER A 239 21.35 8.55 -1.85
N HIS A 240 21.34 7.78 -2.94
CA HIS A 240 21.23 6.34 -2.89
C HIS A 240 22.61 5.73 -2.56
N PRO A 241 22.72 4.80 -1.59
CA PRO A 241 24.03 4.24 -1.21
C PRO A 241 24.71 3.48 -2.35
N GLY A 242 23.93 2.93 -3.28
CA GLY A 242 24.44 2.18 -4.43
C GLY A 242 24.96 3.05 -5.58
N SER A 243 24.72 4.38 -5.57
CA SER A 243 25.08 5.25 -6.70
C SER A 243 26.59 5.32 -6.90
N ARG A 244 27.37 5.26 -5.81
CA ARG A 244 28.84 5.36 -5.79
C ARG A 244 29.56 4.12 -6.28
N ILE A 245 28.86 3.01 -6.48
CA ILE A 245 29.48 1.73 -6.84
C ILE A 245 29.86 1.71 -8.32
N LYS A 246 29.07 2.36 -9.18
CA LYS A 246 29.23 2.31 -10.64
C LYS A 246 29.36 3.72 -11.20
N ALA A 247 30.25 3.90 -12.17
CA ALA A 247 30.53 5.21 -12.76
C ALA A 247 29.28 5.86 -13.37
N TYR A 248 28.48 5.08 -14.11
CA TYR A 248 27.23 5.56 -14.70
C TYR A 248 26.25 6.15 -13.67
N THR A 249 25.89 5.36 -12.65
CA THR A 249 24.94 5.79 -11.63
C THR A 249 25.47 6.96 -10.81
N PHE A 250 26.78 7.00 -10.58
CA PHE A 250 27.43 8.11 -9.90
C PHE A 250 27.31 9.40 -10.71
N MET A 251 27.61 9.37 -12.00
CA MET A 251 27.54 10.54 -12.88
C MET A 251 26.12 11.06 -13.03
N LYS A 252 25.13 10.17 -13.20
CA LYS A 252 23.71 10.53 -13.24
C LYS A 252 23.25 11.17 -11.93
N GLU A 253 23.54 10.53 -10.80
CA GLU A 253 23.17 11.09 -9.50
C GLU A 253 23.85 12.44 -9.23
N ALA A 254 25.13 12.61 -9.61
CA ALA A 254 25.84 13.87 -9.47
C ALA A 254 25.18 15.02 -10.25
N HIS A 255 24.73 14.74 -11.48
CA HIS A 255 23.98 15.71 -12.28
C HIS A 255 22.63 16.07 -11.63
N THR A 256 21.87 15.07 -11.21
CA THR A 256 20.60 15.27 -10.48
C THR A 256 20.82 16.08 -9.21
N ILE A 257 21.84 15.76 -8.41
CA ILE A 257 22.18 16.47 -7.18
C ILE A 257 22.51 17.94 -7.44
N GLU A 258 23.33 18.24 -8.46
CA GLU A 258 23.69 19.63 -8.77
C GLU A 258 22.47 20.44 -9.19
N ARG A 259 21.59 19.84 -10.00
CA ARG A 259 20.31 20.42 -10.37
C ARG A 259 19.44 20.72 -9.15
N LEU A 260 19.18 19.72 -8.30
CA LEU A 260 18.32 19.91 -7.11
C LEU A 260 18.93 20.88 -6.09
N ARG A 261 20.26 20.89 -5.95
CA ARG A 261 20.98 21.87 -5.11
C ARG A 261 20.75 23.29 -5.61
N SER A 262 20.85 23.53 -6.92
CA SER A 262 20.61 24.87 -7.49
C SER A 262 19.16 25.34 -7.32
N MET A 263 18.22 24.40 -7.14
CA MET A 263 16.82 24.68 -6.78
C MET A 263 16.62 24.98 -5.27
N GLY A 264 17.65 24.87 -4.43
CA GLY A 264 17.56 25.12 -2.98
C GLY A 264 17.49 23.87 -2.09
N ALA A 265 17.68 22.66 -2.65
CA ALA A 265 17.72 21.44 -1.86
C ALA A 265 18.98 21.29 -1.00
N THR A 266 18.80 20.81 0.23
CA THR A 266 19.88 20.35 1.09
C THR A 266 20.22 18.91 0.75
N ILE A 267 21.47 18.65 0.37
CA ILE A 267 21.91 17.32 -0.08
C ILE A 267 22.61 16.60 1.08
N LEU A 268 22.13 15.40 1.41
CA LEU A 268 22.76 14.52 2.39
C LEU A 268 23.77 13.56 1.76
N ASP A 269 24.79 13.19 2.53
CA ASP A 269 25.78 12.20 2.14
C ASP A 269 25.13 10.80 1.96
N ALA A 270 25.58 10.06 0.94
CA ALA A 270 25.22 8.66 0.73
C ALA A 270 25.73 7.73 1.84
N SER A 271 26.70 8.17 2.65
CA SER A 271 27.38 7.39 3.70
C SER A 271 26.58 7.21 5.00
N LEU A 272 25.33 7.70 5.06
CA LEU A 272 24.49 7.57 6.25
C LEU A 272 24.25 6.11 6.63
N SER A 273 24.52 5.78 7.89
CA SER A 273 24.21 4.47 8.47
C SER A 273 22.70 4.21 8.49
N SER A 274 22.31 2.94 8.66
CA SER A 274 20.91 2.56 8.82
C SER A 274 20.24 3.25 10.01
N GLU A 275 20.94 3.44 11.13
CA GLU A 275 20.41 4.14 12.31
C GLU A 275 20.23 5.64 12.06
N GLN A 276 21.17 6.29 11.36
CA GLN A 276 21.00 7.68 10.94
C GLN A 276 19.84 7.85 9.96
N THR A 277 19.70 6.93 8.99
CA THR A 277 18.58 6.92 8.05
C THR A 277 17.25 6.75 8.78
N LYS A 278 17.17 5.82 9.74
CA LYS A 278 15.98 5.65 10.59
C LYS A 278 15.67 6.92 11.39
N SER A 279 16.68 7.55 11.99
CA SER A 279 16.52 8.81 12.72
C SER A 279 15.99 9.93 11.82
N LEU A 280 16.51 10.05 10.59
CA LEU A 280 16.00 10.99 9.60
C LEU A 280 14.52 10.72 9.27
N LEU A 281 14.16 9.45 9.02
CA LEU A 281 12.77 9.11 8.73
C LEU A 281 11.83 9.49 9.88
N CYS A 282 12.15 9.11 11.12
CA CYS A 282 11.33 9.40 12.29
C CYS A 282 11.12 10.91 12.56
N ASN A 283 12.01 11.76 12.06
CA ASN A 283 11.99 13.20 12.30
C ASN A 283 11.59 14.01 11.05
N ALA A 284 11.23 13.37 9.94
CA ALA A 284 10.77 14.06 8.74
C ALA A 284 9.33 14.57 8.91
N HIS A 285 9.02 15.68 8.24
CA HIS A 285 7.64 16.14 8.08
C HIS A 285 6.85 15.14 7.24
N SER A 286 7.40 14.81 6.08
CA SER A 286 6.88 13.85 5.14
C SER A 286 8.02 13.26 4.32
N VAL A 287 7.73 12.17 3.61
CA VAL A 287 8.64 11.59 2.62
C VAL A 287 7.99 11.64 1.26
N LEU A 288 8.69 12.20 0.27
CA LEU A 288 8.25 12.17 -1.13
C LEU A 288 9.18 11.24 -1.87
N THR A 289 8.65 10.15 -2.40
CA THR A 289 9.45 9.19 -3.17
C THR A 289 8.81 8.87 -4.50
N PHE A 290 9.63 8.49 -5.48
CA PHE A 290 9.13 7.94 -6.71
C PHE A 290 8.56 6.54 -6.44
N ASN A 291 9.41 5.55 -6.15
CA ASN A 291 8.98 4.20 -5.75
C ASN A 291 10.03 3.46 -4.91
N SER A 292 10.83 4.22 -4.14
CA SER A 292 11.86 3.65 -3.25
C SER A 292 11.24 2.90 -2.07
N SER A 293 11.88 1.82 -1.62
CA SER A 293 11.54 1.12 -0.37
C SER A 293 11.49 2.04 0.85
N ILE A 294 12.23 3.16 0.82
CA ILE A 294 12.20 4.18 1.88
C ILE A 294 10.78 4.72 2.11
N GLY A 295 9.95 4.84 1.06
CA GLY A 295 8.56 5.24 1.21
C GLY A 295 7.74 4.23 2.01
N PHE A 296 7.98 2.93 1.82
CA PHE A 296 7.33 1.92 2.64
C PHE A 296 7.80 2.01 4.10
N GLU A 297 9.11 2.06 4.35
CA GLU A 297 9.68 2.15 5.69
C GLU A 297 9.18 3.39 6.45
N ALA A 298 9.15 4.55 5.79
CA ALA A 298 8.59 5.79 6.33
C ALA A 298 7.12 5.64 6.73
N SER A 299 6.30 5.03 5.88
CA SER A 299 4.89 4.80 6.19
C SER A 299 4.74 3.94 7.44
N GLN A 300 5.55 2.89 7.59
CA GLN A 300 5.48 2.01 8.76
C GLN A 300 5.94 2.70 10.07
N LEU A 301 6.67 3.81 9.97
CA LEU A 301 7.03 4.70 11.07
C LEU A 301 5.96 5.77 11.36
N GLY A 302 4.86 5.77 10.62
CA GLY A 302 3.77 6.72 10.73
C GLY A 302 4.06 8.09 10.11
N ILE A 303 5.06 8.17 9.23
CA ILE A 303 5.36 9.39 8.49
C ILE A 303 4.44 9.46 7.27
N PRO A 304 3.81 10.61 6.97
CA PRO A 304 3.09 10.80 5.71
C PRO A 304 4.02 10.57 4.52
N VAL A 305 3.57 9.79 3.53
CA VAL A 305 4.37 9.45 2.36
C VAL A 305 3.58 9.71 1.09
N HIS A 306 4.19 10.45 0.16
CA HIS A 306 3.75 10.48 -1.22
C HIS A 306 4.61 9.52 -2.05
N VAL A 307 3.95 8.74 -2.92
CA VAL A 307 4.61 7.78 -3.81
C VAL A 307 4.18 8.08 -5.24
N ASN A 308 5.08 8.53 -6.10
CA ASN A 308 4.73 8.94 -7.47
C ASN A 308 4.68 7.76 -8.47
N GLY A 309 5.72 6.94 -8.53
CA GLY A 309 5.84 5.77 -9.41
C GLY A 309 5.00 4.56 -8.97
N LYS A 310 5.11 3.45 -9.70
CA LYS A 310 4.52 2.16 -9.28
C LYS A 310 5.49 1.44 -8.34
N ALA A 311 4.97 0.92 -7.23
CA ALA A 311 5.78 0.21 -6.23
C ALA A 311 4.99 -0.96 -5.65
N ALA A 312 5.67 -2.03 -5.24
CA ALA A 312 5.03 -3.24 -4.70
C ALA A 312 4.22 -3.03 -3.40
N TYR A 313 4.27 -1.83 -2.82
CA TYR A 313 3.51 -1.45 -1.63
C TYR A 313 2.48 -0.34 -1.92
N LYS A 314 2.44 0.24 -3.13
CA LYS A 314 1.54 1.34 -3.52
C LYS A 314 0.15 0.82 -3.89
N ILE A 315 -0.62 0.44 -2.87
CA ILE A 315 -2.04 0.09 -3.01
C ILE A 315 -2.86 1.37 -3.22
N ARG A 316 -3.83 1.32 -4.15
CA ARG A 316 -4.64 2.50 -4.54
C ARG A 316 -5.46 3.03 -3.36
N GLY A 317 -5.37 4.33 -3.11
CA GLY A 317 -6.14 5.03 -2.07
C GLY A 317 -5.50 5.05 -0.69
N ILE A 318 -4.24 4.58 -0.55
CA ILE A 318 -3.51 4.65 0.73
C ILE A 318 -2.64 5.91 0.83
N PHE A 319 -1.87 6.18 -0.22
CA PHE A 319 -0.88 7.25 -0.21
C PHE A 319 -1.50 8.54 -0.73
N PRO A 320 -1.36 9.68 -0.02
CA PRO A 320 -1.83 10.96 -0.49
C PRO A 320 -1.11 11.42 -1.77
N SER A 321 -1.76 12.29 -2.50
CA SER A 321 -1.11 13.12 -3.53
C SER A 321 -0.11 14.08 -2.91
N LEU A 322 0.75 14.66 -3.76
CA LEU A 322 1.77 15.61 -3.34
C LEU A 322 1.16 16.81 -2.62
N ARG A 323 0.08 17.39 -3.13
CA ARG A 323 -0.59 18.54 -2.50
C ARG A 323 -1.34 18.19 -1.22
N GLU A 324 -1.94 17.00 -1.15
CA GLU A 324 -2.67 16.57 0.05
C GLU A 324 -1.77 16.45 1.28
N ILE A 325 -0.49 16.07 1.09
CA ILE A 325 0.44 15.85 2.21
C ILE A 325 0.80 17.14 2.97
N TYR A 326 0.62 18.31 2.33
CA TYR A 326 0.92 19.62 2.90
C TYR A 326 -0.31 20.34 3.47
N ARG A 327 -1.50 19.78 3.29
CA ARG A 327 -2.73 20.39 3.79
C ARG A 327 -2.71 20.48 5.32
N VAL A 328 -3.11 21.63 5.85
CA VAL A 328 -3.27 21.85 7.30
C VAL A 328 -4.29 20.88 7.90
N ASP A 329 -5.30 20.50 7.12
CA ASP A 329 -6.35 19.54 7.48
C ASP A 329 -6.07 18.11 6.99
N PHE A 330 -4.81 17.73 6.80
CA PHE A 330 -4.43 16.36 6.43
C PHE A 330 -5.02 15.34 7.42
N ASP A 331 -5.87 14.44 6.92
CA ASP A 331 -6.52 13.40 7.74
C ASP A 331 -5.53 12.29 8.09
N TYR A 332 -4.69 12.60 9.07
CA TYR A 332 -3.65 11.72 9.56
C TYR A 332 -4.22 10.43 10.16
N ILE A 333 -5.42 10.47 10.76
CA ILE A 333 -6.05 9.30 11.37
C ILE A 333 -6.42 8.28 10.28
N THR A 334 -7.09 8.73 9.22
CA THR A 334 -7.47 7.88 8.08
C THR A 334 -6.24 7.34 7.33
N TYR A 335 -5.23 8.19 7.13
CA TYR A 335 -3.95 7.77 6.54
C TYR A 335 -3.32 6.63 7.36
N MET A 336 -3.25 6.79 8.68
CA MET A 336 -2.61 5.80 9.55
C MET A 336 -3.40 4.49 9.67
N ASP A 337 -4.73 4.51 9.65
CA ASP A 337 -5.53 3.28 9.56
C ASP A 337 -5.18 2.52 8.26
N SER A 338 -5.14 3.25 7.15
CA SER A 338 -4.82 2.69 5.83
C SER A 338 -3.41 2.07 5.79
N VAL A 339 -2.41 2.77 6.33
CA VAL A 339 -1.03 2.29 6.40
C VAL A 339 -0.87 1.10 7.35
N SER A 340 -1.60 1.06 8.46
CA SER A 340 -1.54 -0.10 9.36
C SER A 340 -2.12 -1.35 8.69
N ARG A 341 -3.18 -1.21 7.88
CA ARG A 341 -3.73 -2.31 7.08
C ARG A 341 -2.75 -2.76 6.00
N LEU A 342 -2.09 -1.82 5.34
CA LEU A 342 -1.00 -2.12 4.42
C LEU A 342 0.09 -2.93 5.13
N GLY A 343 0.52 -2.53 6.33
CA GLY A 343 1.52 -3.27 7.11
C GLY A 343 1.09 -4.71 7.46
N GLU A 344 -0.18 -4.92 7.83
CA GLU A 344 -0.72 -6.26 8.07
C GLU A 344 -0.70 -7.12 6.80
N PHE A 345 -1.17 -6.56 5.69
CA PHE A 345 -1.17 -7.23 4.39
C PHE A 345 0.25 -7.58 3.94
N MET A 346 1.17 -6.61 3.97
CA MET A 346 2.57 -6.82 3.58
C MET A 346 3.26 -7.86 4.48
N GLY A 347 2.90 -7.95 5.76
CA GLY A 347 3.41 -9.01 6.65
C GLY A 347 2.97 -10.43 6.28
N LYS A 348 1.89 -10.58 5.51
CA LYS A 348 1.42 -11.85 4.94
C LYS A 348 1.96 -12.09 3.53
N TYR A 349 2.11 -11.01 2.76
CA TYR A 349 2.60 -11.04 1.37
C TYR A 349 4.12 -11.27 1.27
N LEU A 350 4.90 -10.71 2.20
CA LEU A 350 6.36 -10.79 2.18
C LEU A 350 6.89 -12.07 2.85
N PHE A 351 7.96 -12.60 2.28
CA PHE A 351 8.73 -13.72 2.81
C PHE A 351 9.97 -13.19 3.53
N SER A 352 10.48 -13.92 4.54
CA SER A 352 11.86 -13.69 4.96
C SER A 352 12.78 -14.07 3.80
N LEU A 353 13.95 -13.42 3.70
CA LEU A 353 14.88 -13.69 2.62
C LEU A 353 15.24 -15.19 2.51
N ASP A 354 15.53 -15.86 3.63
CA ASP A 354 15.80 -17.30 3.65
C ASP A 354 14.62 -18.15 3.14
N ALA A 355 13.39 -17.77 3.49
CA ALA A 355 12.21 -18.48 3.03
C ALA A 355 12.01 -18.30 1.53
N ALA A 356 12.36 -17.14 0.97
CA ALA A 356 12.19 -16.89 -0.46
C ALA A 356 13.10 -17.75 -1.36
N PHE A 357 14.18 -18.29 -0.81
CA PHE A 357 15.06 -19.22 -1.53
C PHE A 357 14.75 -20.69 -1.23
N SER A 358 13.80 -21.01 -0.35
CA SER A 358 13.50 -22.38 0.07
C SER A 358 12.59 -23.14 -0.89
N ARG A 359 12.92 -24.41 -1.19
CA ARG A 359 12.03 -25.31 -1.96
C ARG A 359 10.63 -25.42 -1.33
N LYS A 360 10.55 -25.46 0.01
CA LYS A 360 9.27 -25.56 0.73
C LYS A 360 8.32 -24.41 0.41
N THR A 361 8.87 -23.21 0.18
CA THR A 361 8.07 -22.03 -0.19
C THR A 361 7.46 -22.24 -1.57
N PHE A 362 8.25 -22.67 -2.55
CA PHE A 362 7.73 -22.96 -3.89
C PHE A 362 6.77 -24.16 -3.90
N ASP A 363 7.00 -25.20 -3.08
CA ASP A 363 6.07 -26.33 -2.95
C ASP A 363 4.73 -25.88 -2.41
N PHE A 364 4.74 -24.97 -1.44
CA PHE A 364 3.54 -24.38 -0.90
C PHE A 364 2.81 -23.53 -1.95
N LEU A 365 3.49 -22.56 -2.56
CA LEU A 365 2.87 -21.66 -3.56
C LEU A 365 2.32 -22.45 -4.76
N THR A 366 3.06 -23.45 -5.24
CA THR A 366 2.67 -24.25 -6.41
C THR A 366 1.47 -25.14 -6.11
N ARG A 367 1.41 -25.76 -4.92
CA ARG A 367 0.24 -26.55 -4.51
C ARG A 367 -1.02 -25.71 -4.43
N GLU A 368 -0.93 -24.52 -3.81
CA GLU A 368 -2.05 -23.58 -3.78
C GLU A 368 -2.52 -23.29 -5.22
N LYS A 369 -1.59 -22.85 -6.08
CA LYS A 369 -1.90 -22.50 -7.47
C LYS A 369 -2.56 -23.64 -8.26
N ILE A 370 -2.07 -24.88 -8.12
CA ILE A 370 -2.59 -26.06 -8.84
C ILE A 370 -3.97 -26.45 -8.32
N ASN A 371 -4.21 -26.40 -7.01
CA ASN A 371 -5.50 -26.77 -6.43
C ASN A 371 -6.63 -25.79 -6.79
N GLY A 372 -6.33 -24.73 -7.55
CA GLY A 372 -7.25 -23.60 -7.74
C GLY A 372 -7.45 -22.79 -6.46
N ASP A 373 -6.72 -23.15 -5.39
CA ASP A 373 -6.63 -22.42 -4.16
C ASP A 373 -5.79 -21.17 -4.45
N LYS A 374 -6.46 -20.03 -4.38
CA LYS A 374 -5.85 -18.76 -4.72
C LYS A 374 -4.73 -18.51 -3.70
N LEU A 375 -3.49 -18.33 -4.18
CA LEU A 375 -2.28 -17.98 -3.41
C LEU A 375 -2.60 -17.12 -2.18
N PRO A 376 -1.83 -17.22 -1.08
CA PRO A 376 -2.18 -16.63 0.23
C PRO A 376 -2.50 -15.13 0.32
N PRO A 377 -2.19 -14.26 -0.67
CA PRO A 377 -2.78 -12.92 -0.75
C PRO A 377 -3.95 -12.78 -1.74
N THR A 378 -4.19 -13.75 -2.62
CA THR A 378 -5.29 -13.76 -3.61
C THR A 378 -6.55 -14.46 -3.12
N SER A 379 -6.48 -15.38 -2.16
CA SER A 379 -7.67 -15.91 -1.45
C SER A 379 -8.39 -14.83 -0.64
N ILE A 380 -7.62 -13.89 -0.12
CA ILE A 380 -8.01 -12.66 0.58
C ILE A 380 -8.93 -11.77 -0.29
N VAL A 381 -8.69 -11.65 -1.60
CA VAL A 381 -9.42 -10.69 -2.48
C VAL A 381 -10.77 -11.25 -2.99
N LYS A 382 -11.16 -12.49 -2.65
CA LYS A 382 -12.26 -13.21 -3.32
C LYS A 382 -13.69 -12.86 -2.89
N ASN A 383 -13.91 -11.88 -2.02
CA ASN A 383 -15.29 -11.44 -1.72
C ASN A 383 -15.95 -10.60 -2.84
N ARG A 384 -15.30 -10.39 -3.99
CA ARG A 384 -15.95 -9.91 -5.23
C ARG A 384 -15.43 -10.63 -6.47
N ASN A 385 -16.31 -10.79 -7.47
CA ASN A 385 -16.11 -11.44 -8.76
C ASN A 385 -14.95 -10.81 -9.59
N LEU A 386 -13.70 -11.14 -9.25
CA LEU A 386 -12.50 -10.75 -10.02
C LEU A 386 -11.98 -11.86 -10.94
N SER A 387 -12.68 -13.00 -11.06
CA SER A 387 -12.29 -14.11 -11.95
C SER A 387 -12.85 -14.01 -13.38
N ALA A 388 -13.75 -13.07 -13.67
CA ALA A 388 -14.38 -12.97 -14.99
C ALA A 388 -13.68 -12.02 -15.98
N SER A 389 -12.63 -11.29 -15.58
CA SER A 389 -12.05 -10.22 -16.41
C SER A 389 -10.52 -10.15 -16.38
N LEU A 390 -9.80 -11.28 -16.43
CA LEU A 390 -8.32 -11.25 -16.50
C LEU A 390 -7.75 -11.33 -17.93
N ASN A 391 -8.61 -11.18 -18.96
CA ASN A 391 -8.18 -10.84 -20.31
C ASN A 391 -8.24 -9.32 -20.49
N PHE A 392 -7.17 -8.62 -20.11
CA PHE A 392 -7.00 -7.21 -20.49
C PHE A 392 -5.67 -7.06 -21.22
N GLU A 393 -5.76 -6.98 -22.55
CA GLU A 393 -4.81 -6.17 -23.31
C GLU A 393 -4.97 -4.72 -22.85
N GLN A 394 -3.86 -4.02 -22.64
CA GLN A 394 -3.88 -2.59 -22.37
C GLN A 394 -4.21 -1.87 -23.68
N GLU A 395 -5.49 -1.72 -24.00
CA GLU A 395 -5.89 -0.69 -24.95
C GLU A 395 -5.79 0.70 -24.30
N PRO A 396 -5.38 1.73 -25.05
CA PRO A 396 -5.30 3.10 -24.55
C PRO A 396 -6.70 3.54 -24.08
N ARG A 397 -6.77 4.07 -22.84
CA ARG A 397 -8.02 4.63 -22.31
C ARG A 397 -8.48 5.78 -23.20
N LYS A 398 -9.62 5.61 -23.87
CA LYS A 398 -10.31 6.68 -24.60
C LYS A 398 -11.02 7.59 -23.59
N GLU A 399 -10.72 8.89 -23.61
CA GLU A 399 -11.28 9.88 -22.68
C GLU A 399 -12.70 10.30 -23.10
N LEU A 400 -13.60 10.46 -22.12
CA LEU A 400 -14.90 11.12 -22.30
C LEU A 400 -14.69 12.62 -22.10
N GLU A 401 -15.07 13.43 -23.08
CA GLU A 401 -14.97 14.88 -22.98
C GLU A 401 -16.33 15.50 -22.63
N LEU A 402 -16.36 16.28 -21.55
CA LEU A 402 -17.50 17.13 -21.20
C LEU A 402 -17.51 18.33 -22.13
N ARG A 403 -18.53 18.47 -22.98
CA ARG A 403 -18.57 19.54 -23.99
C ARG A 403 -19.54 20.67 -23.65
N ALA A 404 -20.65 20.38 -22.97
CA ALA A 404 -21.62 21.41 -22.63
C ALA A 404 -22.39 21.10 -21.35
N ILE A 405 -22.71 22.19 -20.63
CA ILE A 405 -23.71 22.22 -19.58
C ILE A 405 -24.72 23.29 -19.97
N ILE A 406 -25.94 22.89 -20.33
CA ILE A 406 -27.01 23.82 -20.72
C ILE A 406 -27.98 23.94 -19.56
N ASN A 407 -28.13 25.15 -19.04
CA ASN A 407 -29.08 25.45 -17.99
C ASN A 407 -30.34 26.05 -18.61
N THR A 408 -31.45 25.34 -18.51
CA THR A 408 -32.78 25.86 -18.88
C THR A 408 -33.55 26.17 -17.60
N THR A 409 -34.66 26.89 -17.71
CA THR A 409 -35.40 27.48 -16.59
C THR A 409 -35.72 26.50 -15.43
N ASN A 410 -35.71 25.18 -15.66
CA ASN A 410 -35.87 24.16 -14.62
C ASN A 410 -34.98 22.89 -14.79
N ARG A 411 -33.96 22.87 -15.67
CA ARG A 411 -33.18 21.63 -15.94
C ARG A 411 -31.72 21.93 -16.29
N ILE A 412 -30.83 21.04 -15.85
CA ILE A 412 -29.43 21.01 -16.28
C ILE A 412 -29.26 19.85 -17.26
N LEU A 413 -28.83 20.18 -18.47
CA LEU A 413 -28.43 19.22 -19.50
C LEU A 413 -26.91 19.10 -19.49
N ILE A 414 -26.38 17.89 -19.38
CA ILE A 414 -24.93 17.63 -19.45
C ILE A 414 -24.66 16.73 -20.65
N ILE A 415 -23.77 17.17 -21.54
CA ILE A 415 -23.46 16.48 -22.80
C ILE A 415 -22.02 15.97 -22.77
N PHE A 416 -21.87 14.65 -22.96
CA PHE A 416 -20.57 14.00 -23.17
C PHE A 416 -20.49 13.43 -24.58
N VAL A 417 -19.30 13.52 -25.17
CA VAL A 417 -19.03 13.02 -26.52
C VAL A 417 -17.92 11.96 -26.46
N ALA A 418 -18.13 10.83 -27.14
CA ALA A 418 -17.13 9.78 -27.34
C ALA A 418 -16.97 9.54 -28.84
N SER A 419 -15.74 9.37 -29.32
CA SER A 419 -15.47 9.26 -30.76
C SER A 419 -15.92 7.93 -31.37
N GLU A 420 -15.94 6.82 -30.62
CA GLU A 420 -16.37 5.48 -31.07
C GLU A 420 -16.83 4.63 -29.87
N CYS A 421 -18.00 4.00 -29.92
CA CYS A 421 -18.57 3.27 -28.77
C CYS A 421 -19.32 1.98 -29.21
N SER A 422 -18.71 0.81 -29.01
CA SER A 422 -19.44 -0.47 -28.90
C SER A 422 -19.37 -1.07 -27.49
N ASP A 423 -18.30 -0.83 -26.72
CA ASP A 423 -17.97 -1.69 -25.56
C ASP A 423 -17.77 -0.96 -24.20
N ILE A 424 -18.09 0.34 -24.08
CA ILE A 424 -17.78 1.13 -22.86
C ILE A 424 -18.80 0.94 -21.71
N LEU A 425 -19.93 0.26 -21.92
CA LEU A 425 -21.07 0.37 -21.01
C LEU A 425 -21.13 -0.61 -19.82
N ASP A 426 -20.08 -1.36 -19.53
CA ASP A 426 -20.19 -2.36 -18.44
C ASP A 426 -19.94 -1.82 -17.01
N ASN A 427 -19.36 -0.64 -16.77
CA ASN A 427 -18.93 -0.32 -15.38
C ASN A 427 -18.89 1.14 -14.90
N THR A 428 -19.59 2.10 -15.54
CA THR A 428 -19.61 3.48 -15.02
C THR A 428 -20.98 3.85 -14.48
N PHE A 429 -21.19 3.68 -13.17
CA PHE A 429 -22.39 4.13 -12.46
C PHE A 429 -22.05 5.22 -11.46
N THR A 430 -22.68 6.39 -11.59
CA THR A 430 -22.73 7.40 -10.52
C THR A 430 -24.19 7.57 -10.12
N THR A 431 -24.54 7.09 -8.93
CA THR A 431 -25.90 7.18 -8.39
C THR A 431 -26.06 8.47 -7.58
N LEU A 432 -27.06 9.29 -7.87
CA LEU A 432 -27.49 10.39 -7.00
C LEU A 432 -28.86 10.04 -6.40
N TYR A 433 -28.91 10.04 -5.07
CA TYR A 433 -30.05 9.57 -4.27
C TYR A 433 -31.00 10.74 -3.94
N ASN A 434 -32.28 10.63 -4.32
CA ASN A 434 -33.33 11.56 -3.89
C ASN A 434 -33.98 11.06 -2.58
N HIS A 435 -33.75 11.76 -1.48
CA HIS A 435 -34.20 11.33 -0.15
C HIS A 435 -35.71 11.47 0.11
N LYS A 436 -36.48 12.14 -0.76
CA LYS A 436 -37.89 12.47 -0.46
C LYS A 436 -38.91 11.41 -0.87
N ASP A 437 -38.61 10.58 -1.86
CA ASP A 437 -39.58 9.65 -2.45
C ASP A 437 -39.01 8.25 -2.76
N ASN A 438 -37.77 7.95 -2.36
CA ASN A 438 -37.09 6.66 -2.59
C ASN A 438 -37.10 6.22 -4.08
N SER A 439 -37.18 7.17 -5.01
CA SER A 439 -37.19 6.86 -6.45
C SER A 439 -35.93 7.36 -7.16
N ILE A 440 -35.47 6.57 -8.14
CA ILE A 440 -34.39 6.93 -9.06
C ILE A 440 -35.03 7.11 -10.43
N ILE A 441 -34.93 8.31 -11.02
CA ILE A 441 -35.29 8.54 -12.42
C ILE A 441 -34.03 9.04 -13.11
N ILE A 442 -33.43 8.17 -13.92
CA ILE A 442 -32.35 8.52 -14.85
C ILE A 442 -32.88 8.20 -16.24
N ASP A 443 -33.12 9.24 -17.04
CA ASP A 443 -33.50 9.09 -18.43
C ASP A 443 -32.24 9.12 -19.30
N TYR A 444 -32.05 8.07 -20.11
CA TYR A 444 -30.98 7.98 -21.10
C TYR A 444 -31.57 8.13 -22.50
N PHE A 445 -30.86 8.84 -23.38
CA PHE A 445 -31.21 8.93 -24.80
C PHE A 445 -30.01 8.51 -25.65
N PHE A 446 -30.25 7.60 -26.59
CA PHE A 446 -29.30 7.23 -27.64
C PHE A 446 -29.86 7.70 -28.98
N ILE A 447 -29.04 8.39 -29.77
CA ILE A 447 -29.38 8.80 -31.13
C ILE A 447 -28.36 8.14 -32.05
N ASP A 448 -28.82 7.21 -32.89
CA ASP A 448 -28.01 6.57 -33.94
C ASP A 448 -27.88 7.50 -35.17
N LYS A 449 -26.77 7.33 -35.92
CA LYS A 449 -26.41 8.04 -37.16
C LYS A 449 -27.50 8.06 -38.23
N ASN A 450 -28.44 7.13 -38.19
CA ASN A 450 -29.52 7.05 -39.18
C ASN A 450 -30.79 7.81 -38.80
N TYR A 451 -30.83 8.44 -37.62
CA TYR A 451 -31.93 9.31 -37.13
C TYR A 451 -33.35 8.71 -37.19
N ASN A 452 -33.47 7.40 -37.30
CA ASN A 452 -34.74 6.69 -37.34
C ASN A 452 -34.96 5.97 -36.01
N GLU A 453 -35.99 6.41 -35.30
CA GLU A 453 -36.53 5.92 -34.03
C GLU A 453 -35.66 6.08 -32.76
N LEU A 454 -36.33 6.60 -31.73
CA LEU A 454 -35.88 6.56 -30.35
C LEU A 454 -35.92 5.10 -29.90
N ILE A 455 -34.78 4.41 -29.90
CA ILE A 455 -34.72 2.99 -29.50
C ILE A 455 -34.93 2.91 -27.98
N SER A 456 -36.16 2.65 -27.55
CA SER A 456 -36.40 2.10 -26.21
C SER A 456 -36.42 0.56 -26.31
N HIS A 457 -35.26 -0.08 -26.35
CA HIS A 457 -35.18 -1.54 -26.27
C HIS A 457 -34.42 -2.03 -25.04
N LYS A 458 -35.20 -2.67 -24.14
CA LYS A 458 -34.91 -3.92 -23.41
C LYS A 458 -33.48 -4.11 -22.89
N ILE A 459 -33.18 -3.50 -21.74
CA ILE A 459 -32.29 -4.11 -20.74
C ILE A 459 -33.19 -4.69 -19.65
N MET A 460 -33.74 -5.88 -19.90
CA MET A 460 -34.53 -6.62 -18.91
C MET A 460 -34.28 -8.10 -19.15
N GLU A 461 -33.11 -8.58 -18.70
CA GLU A 461 -32.97 -10.02 -18.40
C GLU A 461 -32.13 -10.34 -17.15
N HIS A 462 -31.48 -9.38 -16.47
CA HIS A 462 -30.64 -9.71 -15.29
C HIS A 462 -30.85 -8.89 -14.01
N CYS A 463 -31.94 -8.13 -13.87
CA CYS A 463 -32.24 -7.41 -12.62
C CYS A 463 -33.68 -7.65 -12.16
N ASN A 464 -33.84 -8.55 -11.18
CA ASN A 464 -35.09 -8.68 -10.41
C ASN A 464 -35.26 -7.46 -9.49
N PHE A 465 -35.96 -6.43 -9.95
CA PHE A 465 -36.49 -5.37 -9.09
C PHE A 465 -37.91 -4.99 -9.53
N HIS A 466 -38.86 -5.12 -8.62
CA HIS A 466 -40.27 -4.77 -8.83
C HIS A 466 -40.50 -3.27 -8.67
N GLY A 467 -41.25 -2.67 -9.62
CA GLY A 467 -41.96 -1.41 -9.43
C GLY A 467 -41.37 -0.19 -10.16
N TYR A 468 -41.75 0.02 -11.43
CA TYR A 468 -41.62 1.31 -12.09
C TYR A 468 -42.88 1.61 -12.91
N HIS A 469 -43.39 2.84 -12.78
CA HIS A 469 -44.43 3.39 -13.64
C HIS A 469 -43.80 4.14 -14.81
N TYR A 470 -44.13 3.75 -16.05
CA TYR A 470 -43.74 4.49 -17.24
C TYR A 470 -44.69 5.67 -17.47
N ARG A 471 -44.13 6.88 -17.63
CA ARG A 471 -44.87 8.05 -18.14
C ARG A 471 -44.31 8.42 -19.50
N LYS A 472 -45.15 8.33 -20.53
CA LYS A 472 -44.82 8.75 -21.91
C LYS A 472 -44.66 10.27 -21.92
N ILE A 473 -43.42 10.77 -22.04
CA ILE A 473 -43.14 12.22 -22.15
C ILE A 473 -43.34 12.63 -23.62
N ASN A 474 -44.05 13.74 -23.82
CA ASN A 474 -44.33 14.32 -25.14
C ASN A 474 -43.02 14.75 -25.84
N ARG A 475 -42.96 14.49 -27.16
CA ARG A 475 -41.84 14.83 -28.06
C ARG A 475 -41.65 16.34 -28.10
N ASP A 476 -40.64 16.86 -27.41
CA ASP A 476 -40.21 18.26 -27.59
C ASP A 476 -39.32 18.34 -28.84
N SER A 477 -39.89 18.86 -29.93
CA SER A 477 -39.22 18.94 -31.23
C SER A 477 -37.99 19.85 -31.20
N ASN A 478 -37.96 20.87 -30.33
CA ASN A 478 -36.88 21.83 -30.27
C ASN A 478 -35.60 21.21 -29.70
N LEU A 479 -35.73 20.38 -28.65
CA LEU A 479 -34.59 19.68 -28.04
C LEU A 479 -33.93 18.71 -29.04
N ILE A 480 -34.74 18.01 -29.84
CA ILE A 480 -34.24 17.10 -30.89
C ILE A 480 -33.45 17.88 -31.94
N GLU A 481 -33.93 19.05 -32.34
CA GLU A 481 -33.29 19.86 -33.37
C GLU A 481 -31.98 20.50 -32.88
N GLU A 482 -31.89 20.84 -31.60
CA GLU A 482 -30.67 21.35 -30.97
C GLU A 482 -29.60 20.26 -30.79
N CYS A 483 -30.00 19.05 -30.42
CA CYS A 483 -29.08 17.90 -30.36
C CYS A 483 -28.53 17.53 -31.74
N LYS A 484 -29.35 17.67 -32.79
CA LYS A 484 -28.91 17.47 -34.18
C LYS A 484 -27.83 18.47 -34.58
N LYS A 485 -27.99 19.76 -34.24
CA LYS A 485 -26.98 20.79 -34.51
C LYS A 485 -25.64 20.46 -33.84
N ILE A 486 -25.68 20.11 -32.54
CA ILE A 486 -24.47 19.75 -31.78
C ILE A 486 -23.77 18.52 -32.36
N SER A 487 -24.54 17.50 -32.79
CA SER A 487 -23.96 16.29 -33.41
C SER A 487 -23.21 16.59 -34.70
N ILE A 488 -23.78 17.45 -35.54
CA ILE A 488 -23.21 17.86 -36.82
C ILE A 488 -21.94 18.67 -36.58
N GLU A 489 -21.97 19.62 -35.64
CA GLU A 489 -20.80 20.45 -35.29
C GLU A 489 -19.65 19.61 -34.71
N CYS A 490 -19.97 18.55 -33.96
CA CYS A 490 -18.96 17.72 -33.29
C CYS A 490 -18.42 16.56 -34.15
N ASN A 491 -18.95 16.34 -35.35
CA ASN A 491 -18.65 15.18 -36.20
C ASN A 491 -18.65 13.83 -35.43
N SER A 492 -19.56 13.72 -34.46
CA SER A 492 -19.63 12.57 -33.54
C SER A 492 -20.62 11.52 -34.04
N SER A 493 -20.32 10.26 -33.74
CA SER A 493 -21.22 9.13 -34.04
C SER A 493 -22.31 8.93 -32.99
N PHE A 494 -22.15 9.49 -31.79
CA PHE A 494 -23.07 9.29 -30.65
C PHE A 494 -23.11 10.53 -29.73
N ILE A 495 -24.29 10.79 -29.17
CA ILE A 495 -24.50 11.78 -28.11
C ILE A 495 -25.21 11.10 -26.94
N ALA A 496 -24.63 11.17 -25.74
CA ALA A 496 -25.30 10.80 -24.51
C ALA A 496 -25.81 12.07 -23.81
N ILE A 497 -27.11 12.11 -23.52
CA ILE A 497 -27.78 13.26 -22.90
C ILE A 497 -28.25 12.87 -21.50
N TYR A 498 -27.83 13.64 -20.50
CA TYR A 498 -28.30 13.49 -19.13
C TYR A 498 -29.24 14.63 -18.77
N ASN A 499 -30.45 14.30 -18.30
CA ASN A 499 -31.42 15.27 -17.80
C ASN A 499 -31.49 15.22 -16.27
N ILE A 500 -31.05 16.28 -15.61
CA ILE A 500 -31.10 16.39 -14.15
C ILE A 500 -32.17 17.40 -13.76
N ASN A 501 -33.19 16.92 -13.05
CA ASN A 501 -34.29 17.73 -12.55
C ASN A 501 -33.98 18.15 -11.10
N ILE A 502 -33.72 19.44 -10.87
CA ILE A 502 -33.36 19.96 -9.55
C ILE A 502 -34.55 20.71 -8.98
N ASN A 503 -35.07 20.25 -7.84
CA ASN A 503 -36.12 20.96 -7.11
C ASN A 503 -35.49 22.10 -6.29
N LEU A 504 -35.72 23.35 -6.71
CA LEU A 504 -35.13 24.55 -6.13
C LEU A 504 -35.73 24.96 -4.77
N ASP A 505 -36.88 24.41 -4.37
CA ASP A 505 -37.56 24.79 -3.11
C ASP A 505 -36.85 24.27 -1.85
N TYR A 506 -35.82 23.43 -1.98
CA TYR A 506 -35.14 22.80 -0.83
C TYR A 506 -33.86 23.51 -0.37
N LEU A 507 -33.39 24.51 -1.10
CA LEU A 507 -32.16 25.26 -0.78
C LEU A 507 -32.35 26.32 0.32
N GLN A 508 -33.58 26.66 0.70
CA GLN A 508 -33.86 27.67 1.74
C GLN A 508 -33.94 27.11 3.18
N LEU A 509 -33.91 25.78 3.39
CA LEU A 509 -34.14 25.16 4.70
C LEU A 509 -32.87 24.73 5.46
N LYS A 510 -31.67 24.85 4.89
CA LYS A 510 -30.42 24.45 5.55
C LYS A 510 -29.71 25.55 6.36
N SER A 511 -30.22 26.78 6.33
CA SER A 511 -29.58 27.94 6.98
C SER A 511 -30.14 28.30 8.37
N ALA A 512 -31.19 27.62 8.85
CA ALA A 512 -31.91 28.03 10.07
C ALA A 512 -31.70 27.13 11.30
N LYS A 513 -30.88 26.06 11.23
CA LYS A 513 -30.76 25.08 12.33
C LYS A 513 -29.40 25.05 13.04
N ARG A 514 -28.57 26.09 12.87
CA ARG A 514 -27.25 26.20 13.52
C ARG A 514 -26.99 27.53 14.21
N LEU A 515 -28.06 28.24 14.61
CA LEU A 515 -28.04 29.56 15.26
C LEU A 515 -28.85 29.61 16.56
N PHE A 516 -28.97 28.49 17.27
CA PHE A 516 -29.49 28.44 18.64
C PHE A 516 -28.55 27.56 19.47
N GLU A 517 -27.53 28.19 20.06
CA GLU A 517 -26.84 27.78 21.30
C GLU A 517 -25.65 28.73 21.54
N ILE A 518 -25.94 30.02 21.75
CA ILE A 518 -25.04 30.97 22.43
C ILE A 518 -25.91 31.84 23.35
N ASN A 519 -25.66 31.71 24.67
CA ASN A 519 -25.97 32.61 25.80
C ASN A 519 -26.41 31.79 27.03
N TYR A 520 -26.06 32.06 28.29
CA TYR A 520 -25.05 32.92 28.94
C TYR A 520 -25.12 32.57 30.45
N ASN A 521 -23.99 32.62 31.15
CA ASN A 521 -23.72 32.90 32.58
C ASN A 521 -24.73 32.59 33.71
N ILE A 522 -24.20 32.11 34.84
CA ILE A 522 -24.09 32.84 36.13
C ILE A 522 -23.45 31.91 37.18
N SER A 523 -22.37 32.38 37.83
CA SER A 523 -22.03 31.95 39.19
C SER A 523 -21.53 33.16 39.97
N MET A 524 -22.38 33.66 40.86
CA MET A 524 -22.05 34.61 41.92
C MET A 524 -22.95 34.35 43.13
N ALA A 525 -22.36 33.83 44.20
CA ALA A 525 -22.71 33.91 45.62
C ALA A 525 -21.58 33.14 46.36
N VAL A 526 -20.62 33.74 47.07
CA VAL A 526 -20.70 34.49 48.36
C VAL A 526 -21.57 33.71 49.35
N SER A 527 -21.18 33.26 50.54
CA SER A 527 -19.97 33.24 51.38
C SER A 527 -20.44 32.64 52.74
N LEU A 528 -19.50 32.23 53.62
CA LEU A 528 -19.67 31.99 55.07
C LEU A 528 -20.32 30.66 55.50
N ILE A 529 -19.49 29.72 55.99
CA ILE A 529 -19.54 29.25 57.39
C ILE A 529 -18.09 29.07 57.85
N ASP A 530 -17.79 29.73 58.97
CA ASP A 530 -16.56 29.70 59.75
C ASP A 530 -16.69 28.64 60.86
N GLU A 531 -15.54 28.28 61.43
CA GLU A 531 -15.33 27.61 62.74
C GLU A 531 -15.78 26.14 62.96
N GLY A 532 -14.77 25.28 63.18
CA GLY A 532 -14.74 24.42 64.38
C GLY A 532 -15.24 22.98 64.27
N ASN A 533 -14.32 22.05 64.60
CA ASN A 533 -14.54 20.65 65.00
C ASN A 533 -15.16 19.71 63.94
N GLU A 534 -14.74 18.46 63.77
CA GLU A 534 -14.24 17.48 64.72
C GLU A 534 -13.47 16.39 63.95
N ALA A 535 -12.51 15.74 64.61
CA ALA A 535 -11.79 14.60 64.08
C ALA A 535 -12.76 13.47 63.67
N ALA A 536 -12.73 13.06 62.40
CA ALA A 536 -13.32 11.79 62.01
C ALA A 536 -12.31 10.69 62.38
N GLU A 537 -12.49 10.10 63.56
CA GLU A 537 -11.72 8.92 63.97
C GLU A 537 -11.93 7.77 62.96
N PRO A 538 -10.85 7.05 62.57
CA PRO A 538 -11.01 5.80 61.86
C PRO A 538 -11.74 4.81 62.78
N LEU A 539 -12.83 4.22 62.29
CA LEU A 539 -13.51 3.14 62.99
C LEU A 539 -12.59 1.89 62.95
N ILE A 540 -11.79 1.71 63.99
CA ILE A 540 -10.94 0.53 64.17
C ILE A 540 -11.83 -0.60 64.69
N ILE A 541 -12.31 -1.44 63.78
CA ILE A 541 -12.86 -2.74 64.16
C ILE A 541 -11.76 -3.77 63.89
N ASN A 542 -11.08 -4.16 64.97
CA ASN A 542 -9.99 -5.14 65.07
C ASN A 542 -8.57 -4.58 64.75
N LYS A 543 -7.61 -4.88 65.64
CA LYS A 543 -6.26 -4.27 65.69
C LYS A 543 -5.37 -4.50 64.44
N ASN A 544 -5.84 -5.27 63.46
CA ASN A 544 -5.06 -5.67 62.28
C ASN A 544 -5.68 -5.25 60.93
N LEU A 545 -6.79 -4.52 60.90
CA LEU A 545 -7.45 -4.08 59.66
C LEU A 545 -7.84 -2.60 59.70
N LEU A 546 -7.35 -1.83 58.72
CA LEU A 546 -7.75 -0.45 58.48
C LEU A 546 -8.83 -0.43 57.39
N PHE A 547 -10.04 0.04 57.70
CA PHE A 547 -11.11 0.23 56.71
C PHE A 547 -11.09 1.66 56.20
N ILE A 548 -10.91 1.85 54.90
CA ILE A 548 -11.07 3.15 54.24
C ILE A 548 -12.40 3.11 53.49
N ARG A 549 -13.40 3.84 54.00
CA ARG A 549 -14.71 3.95 53.35
C ARG A 549 -14.55 4.82 52.10
N ALA A 550 -15.01 4.33 50.95
CA ALA A 550 -14.92 4.96 49.63
C ALA A 550 -15.75 6.26 49.45
N ALA A 551 -16.08 6.96 50.55
CA ALA A 551 -16.78 8.24 50.49
C ALA A 551 -15.88 9.38 49.98
N PHE A 552 -14.56 9.29 50.20
CA PHE A 552 -13.61 10.27 49.68
C PHE A 552 -13.59 10.26 48.14
N LEU A 553 -13.61 9.06 47.52
CA LEU A 553 -13.55 8.91 46.07
C LEU A 553 -14.75 9.54 45.34
N GLN A 554 -15.96 9.46 45.90
CA GLN A 554 -17.13 10.06 45.25
C GLN A 554 -17.11 11.60 45.26
N SER A 555 -16.56 12.21 46.31
CA SER A 555 -16.41 13.68 46.34
C SER A 555 -15.27 14.18 45.44
N THR A 556 -14.18 13.41 45.30
CA THR A 556 -13.02 13.80 44.48
C THR A 556 -13.24 13.53 42.99
N ILE A 557 -14.10 12.57 42.62
CA ILE A 557 -14.50 12.34 41.21
C ILE A 557 -15.32 13.52 40.65
N ALA A 558 -15.92 14.35 41.50
CA ALA A 558 -16.58 15.58 41.07
C ALA A 558 -15.59 16.73 40.73
N SER A 559 -14.31 16.61 41.09
CA SER A 559 -13.27 17.59 40.80
C SER A 559 -12.18 17.00 39.89
N ASN A 560 -12.13 17.47 38.63
CA ASN A 560 -11.19 17.14 37.53
C ASN A 560 -9.75 16.66 37.91
N MET A 561 -9.59 15.46 38.48
CA MET A 561 -8.30 14.79 38.61
C MET A 561 -8.14 13.72 37.54
N ASN A 562 -6.96 13.63 36.92
CA ASN A 562 -6.67 12.57 35.97
C ASN A 562 -6.43 11.24 36.71
N ILE A 563 -6.75 10.12 36.04
CA ILE A 563 -6.64 8.75 36.57
C ILE A 563 -5.25 8.41 37.14
N GLY A 564 -4.18 8.98 36.60
CA GLY A 564 -2.81 8.81 37.10
C GLY A 564 -2.61 9.33 38.51
N SER A 565 -3.16 10.51 38.84
CA SER A 565 -3.07 11.10 40.19
C SER A 565 -3.82 10.27 41.23
N ILE A 566 -4.94 9.67 40.83
CA ILE A 566 -5.73 8.76 41.68
C ILE A 566 -4.94 7.47 41.97
N ILE A 567 -4.29 6.91 40.96
CA ILE A 567 -3.45 5.71 41.10
C ILE A 567 -2.23 5.97 41.98
N GLU A 568 -1.60 7.14 41.85
CA GLU A 568 -0.42 7.52 42.62
C GLU A 568 -0.74 7.77 44.11
N ALA A 569 -1.87 8.44 44.38
CA ALA A 569 -2.39 8.60 45.74
C ALA A 569 -2.73 7.26 46.39
N TYR A 570 -3.39 6.36 45.64
CA TYR A 570 -3.73 5.02 46.13
C TYR A 570 -2.49 4.15 46.40
N SER A 571 -1.50 4.19 45.50
CA SER A 571 -0.25 3.43 45.64
C SER A 571 0.56 3.90 46.85
N SER A 572 0.62 5.22 47.08
CA SER A 572 1.27 5.80 48.26
C SER A 572 0.58 5.39 49.57
N LEU A 573 -0.75 5.37 49.58
CA LEU A 573 -1.54 4.98 50.74
C LEU A 573 -1.41 3.48 51.06
N HIS A 574 -1.45 2.64 50.02
CA HIS A 574 -1.25 1.19 50.14
C HIS A 574 0.15 0.84 50.65
N TYR A 575 1.17 1.56 50.16
CA TYR A 575 2.55 1.40 50.60
C TYR A 575 2.72 1.73 52.09
N GLU A 576 2.22 2.88 52.56
CA GLU A 576 2.32 3.25 53.98
C GLU A 576 1.49 2.35 54.91
N ALA A 577 0.33 1.86 54.46
CA ALA A 577 -0.46 0.88 55.22
C ALA A 577 0.29 -0.45 55.38
N THR A 578 0.91 -0.95 54.30
CA THR A 578 1.66 -2.22 54.31
C THR A 578 2.93 -2.11 55.15
N LYS A 579 3.65 -0.99 55.08
CA LYS A 579 4.84 -0.69 55.88
C LYS A 579 4.55 -0.68 57.38
N ARG A 580 3.33 -0.34 57.78
CA ARG A 580 2.86 -0.36 59.18
C ARG A 580 2.22 -1.69 59.61
N GLY A 581 2.29 -2.73 58.76
CA GLY A 581 1.81 -4.07 59.08
C GLY A 581 0.32 -4.31 58.85
N PHE A 582 -0.40 -3.36 58.23
CA PHE A 582 -1.82 -3.55 57.90
C PHE A 582 -1.98 -4.37 56.61
N LYS A 583 -2.92 -5.32 56.62
CA LYS A 583 -3.34 -6.03 55.41
C LYS A 583 -4.49 -5.27 54.76
N CYS A 584 -4.25 -4.62 53.63
CA CYS A 584 -5.32 -4.02 52.82
C CYS A 584 -6.03 -5.10 51.98
N ALA A 585 -7.33 -5.25 52.16
CA ALA A 585 -8.18 -6.08 51.31
C ALA A 585 -9.16 -5.18 50.53
N ILE A 586 -9.21 -5.33 49.21
CA ILE A 586 -10.27 -4.72 48.39
C ILE A 586 -11.48 -5.63 48.51
N ILE A 587 -12.46 -5.25 49.33
CA ILE A 587 -13.76 -5.89 49.36
C ILE A 587 -14.61 -5.17 48.31
N SER A 588 -14.80 -5.82 47.16
CA SER A 588 -15.89 -5.46 46.26
C SER A 588 -17.11 -6.24 46.70
N ASP A 589 -18.20 -5.54 47.02
CA ASP A 589 -19.48 -6.15 47.43
C ASP A 589 -20.19 -6.89 46.27
N ARG A 590 -19.54 -7.06 45.11
CA ARG A 590 -20.11 -7.69 43.91
C ARG A 590 -19.14 -8.70 43.29
N PRO A 591 -19.15 -9.96 43.74
CA PRO A 591 -18.33 -11.05 43.18
C PRO A 591 -18.50 -11.26 41.67
N SER A 592 -19.66 -10.89 41.13
CA SER A 592 -19.96 -10.92 39.69
C SER A 592 -19.13 -9.91 38.90
N GLU A 593 -18.89 -8.71 39.44
CA GLU A 593 -18.07 -7.67 38.78
C GLU A 593 -16.59 -8.06 38.78
N LEU A 594 -16.10 -8.68 39.86
CA LEU A 594 -14.74 -9.25 39.91
C LEU A 594 -14.54 -10.38 38.91
N THR A 595 -15.55 -11.23 38.72
CA THR A 595 -15.51 -12.34 37.76
C THR A 595 -15.52 -11.81 36.32
N ALA A 596 -16.41 -10.86 36.01
CA ALA A 596 -16.46 -10.19 34.71
C ALA A 596 -15.15 -9.45 34.39
N GLN A 597 -14.55 -8.79 35.39
CA GLN A 597 -13.27 -8.10 35.21
C GLN A 597 -12.11 -9.08 34.99
N ARG A 598 -12.10 -10.23 35.69
CA ARG A 598 -11.12 -11.30 35.45
C ARG A 598 -11.25 -11.89 34.05
N GLU A 599 -12.47 -12.12 33.58
CA GLU A 599 -12.72 -12.63 32.22
C GLU A 599 -12.27 -11.62 31.17
N LYS A 600 -12.59 -10.32 31.35
CA LYS A 600 -12.11 -9.23 30.50
C LYS A 600 -10.58 -9.16 30.46
N ASN A 601 -9.92 -9.30 31.62
CA ASN A 601 -8.46 -9.34 31.72
C ASN A 601 -7.87 -10.58 31.02
N ASN A 602 -8.51 -11.75 31.12
CA ASN A 602 -8.06 -12.97 30.44
C ASN A 602 -8.21 -12.86 28.92
N ILE A 603 -9.28 -12.25 28.42
CA ILE A 603 -9.47 -11.95 27.00
C ILE A 603 -8.38 -10.99 26.51
N LEU A 604 -8.08 -9.94 27.28
CA LEU A 604 -7.00 -8.99 26.99
C LEU A 604 -5.62 -9.68 26.98
N LYS A 605 -5.31 -10.53 27.98
CA LYS A 605 -4.06 -11.30 28.04
C LYS A 605 -3.93 -12.23 26.83
N LYS A 606 -5.00 -12.91 26.44
CA LYS A 606 -5.02 -13.78 25.25
C LYS A 606 -4.78 -12.97 23.96
N ARG A 607 -5.52 -11.87 23.76
CA ARG A 607 -5.33 -10.99 22.59
C ARG A 607 -3.93 -10.42 22.51
N LEU A 608 -3.36 -10.00 23.65
CA LEU A 608 -1.99 -9.50 23.72
C LEU A 608 -0.99 -10.61 23.35
N SER A 609 -1.17 -11.82 23.88
CA SER A 609 -0.35 -12.99 23.51
C SER A 609 -0.44 -13.30 22.00
N ASP A 610 -1.64 -13.25 21.42
CA ASP A 610 -1.85 -13.53 19.99
C ASP A 610 -1.19 -12.45 19.11
N ILE A 611 -1.30 -11.17 19.49
CA ILE A 611 -0.59 -10.06 18.84
C ILE A 611 0.92 -10.28 18.91
N LEU A 612 1.47 -10.54 20.10
CA LEU A 612 2.91 -10.73 20.31
C LEU A 612 3.46 -11.94 19.54
N ARG A 613 2.64 -12.97 19.32
CA ARG A 613 3.01 -14.16 18.55
C ARG A 613 2.82 -14.00 17.05
N SER A 614 2.02 -13.05 16.59
CA SER A 614 1.72 -12.83 15.17
C SER A 614 2.98 -12.50 14.35
N ARG A 615 2.99 -12.94 13.10
CA ARG A 615 4.10 -12.68 12.16
C ARG A 615 4.24 -11.20 11.84
N SER A 616 3.12 -10.47 11.71
CA SER A 616 3.11 -9.02 11.50
C SER A 616 3.75 -8.28 12.67
N TRP A 617 3.48 -8.68 13.92
CA TRP A 617 4.15 -8.12 15.08
C TRP A 617 5.64 -8.44 15.07
N ARG A 618 6.08 -9.65 14.73
CA ARG A 618 7.53 -9.94 14.69
C ARG A 618 8.30 -9.13 13.64
N ILE A 619 7.67 -8.88 12.49
CA ILE A 619 8.26 -8.05 11.42
C ILE A 619 8.30 -6.57 11.86
N THR A 620 7.27 -6.09 12.56
CA THR A 620 7.14 -4.68 12.95
C THR A 620 7.58 -4.35 14.37
N ALA A 621 7.87 -5.33 15.22
CA ALA A 621 8.27 -5.13 16.61
C ALA A 621 9.56 -4.28 16.75
N PRO A 622 10.58 -4.44 15.88
CA PRO A 622 11.73 -3.53 15.87
C PRO A 622 11.39 -2.08 15.49
N LEU A 623 10.28 -1.85 14.77
CA LEU A 623 9.74 -0.50 14.53
C LEU A 623 9.08 0.08 15.80
N ARG A 624 8.44 -0.77 16.60
CA ARG A 624 7.60 -0.39 17.76
C ARG A 624 8.37 -0.32 19.07
N ALA A 625 9.50 -1.01 19.17
CA ALA A 625 10.38 -1.05 20.34
C ALA A 625 11.37 0.14 20.34
N THR A 626 10.87 1.36 20.42
CA THR A 626 11.67 2.54 20.82
C THR A 626 11.17 3.06 22.18
N GLN A 627 12.04 3.77 22.92
CA GLN A 627 12.08 3.99 24.38
C GLN A 627 10.77 4.08 25.19
N ARG A 628 9.65 4.52 24.61
CA ARG A 628 8.36 4.67 25.32
C ARG A 628 7.49 3.41 25.34
N PHE A 629 7.62 2.51 24.36
CA PHE A 629 6.87 1.24 24.40
C PHE A 629 7.40 0.30 25.47
N GLY A 630 8.71 0.37 25.76
CA GLY A 630 9.29 -0.26 26.94
C GLY A 630 8.63 0.22 28.23
N SER A 631 8.40 1.53 28.38
CA SER A 631 7.76 2.06 29.59
C SER A 631 6.25 1.79 29.65
N LEU A 632 5.53 1.82 28.53
CA LEU A 632 4.09 1.51 28.50
C LEU A 632 3.82 0.01 28.67
N LEU A 633 4.60 -0.86 28.00
CA LEU A 633 4.52 -2.31 28.16
C LEU A 633 4.98 -2.71 29.56
N TYR A 634 6.04 -2.10 30.11
CA TYR A 634 6.43 -2.28 31.50
C TYR A 634 5.32 -1.81 32.45
N ARG A 635 4.72 -0.64 32.25
CA ARG A 635 3.58 -0.15 33.07
C ARG A 635 2.35 -1.07 32.97
N LEU A 636 2.03 -1.57 31.78
CA LEU A 636 0.94 -2.52 31.56
C LEU A 636 1.23 -3.89 32.21
N LEU A 637 2.45 -4.38 32.11
CA LEU A 637 2.89 -5.63 32.76
C LEU A 637 3.03 -5.49 34.28
N THR A 638 3.27 -4.27 34.79
CA THR A 638 3.35 -3.99 36.23
C THR A 638 1.95 -3.74 36.83
N ALA A 639 0.97 -3.31 36.02
CA ALA A 639 -0.41 -3.09 36.43
C ALA A 639 -1.30 -4.36 36.31
N LEU A 640 -0.89 -5.33 35.48
CA LEU A 640 -1.54 -6.65 35.31
C LEU A 640 -1.05 -7.69 36.32
#